data_AF-A0A8D0HJ38-F1
#
_entry.id   AF-A0A8D0HJ38-F1
#
_cell.length_a   1.000
_cell.length_b   1.000
_cell.length_c   1.000
_cell.angle_alpha   90.00
_cell.angle_beta   90.00
_cell.angle_gamma   90.00
#
_symmetry.space_group_name_H-M   'P 1'
#
loop_
_entity.id
_entity.type
_entity.pdbx_description
1 polymer ?
#
loop_
_entity_poly.entity_id
_entity_poly.type
_entity_poly.pdbx_seq_one_letter_code
_entity_poly.pdbx_strand_id
1 'polypeptide(L)'
;MISEIHLRALLCFVLVAVWEAASGQIRYSIPEEMQRGSFVGNLAKDLGLDLKGLRDGGVSIVSTGMSQHFTLDSQSGHLCISERIDREKLCGRSPGCSMNLKILVEAEVKVYAVQIEIADINDNAPSFQEKEIILKASEITATGARFLLPDAEDSDIGVNSLQGYHISENKHFSLDVQTGTDGAKYAELVLEKALDREEEAAQDLTLTATDGGDPVRSGTVQIRVIVLDANDNAPVFSQPVYKATVFENVPKGYKVAKVNATDLDEGINAELSYSLRKSTDKSHIFQLDSRTGEVMKNGQLYTAEKIDREKICGQVLKCVLNLEILVQDEMKLYATEVEITDINDNAPRFQTESLTLNIRETAAQGSRYLLKDAQDPDVGINSIQSYYLSDNKHFSLAVQTGGSGAKNAELVLEKPLDREEQAVHNLILTATDGGDPVRSGTAQIRITVLDANDNAPVFSQSVYKVSVLENAPIGFLLVTVNAEDRDEGINSEVAYSFRKISRKESQIVQLNSRTGELSVQGNLDYEESDSFEIEVQAQDGEGLSALTKVLVSVIDTNDNAPELTLSSFFSSVTEDSPPWTVIALLNVQDRDSGGNGEVTCSISGKLPFRLEKSFDNYYSLVTDRALDREQVSEYNVTITATDRGNPPLSTITALSLKILDKNDNPPTFTQTSYAGYIAENNPRGASILSLQASDPDWGENARVTYSLLLPLLPGGEGSESPVSSSISIHSESGAVYALRSFDYEQLRELRFQVQAQDGGSPPLSTNVSVTLWILDQNDNSPEILYPASRSDGSTGVELAPRSSEPGYLVTKVVAVDADSGQNAWLSYQLLKATEPGLFRVGLQSGEIRTARSVLDKDALKQSLVVLVKDNGQPPLSASVSVTVVLADSLPQILSELSSLSASAAAAAGGGGGAEPQPGLTLYLVIAVASVSGLFFSFLLGLLALRLRRWRNSQLLESGASGNFSGVPVSQFVGIDGVRAFLHSYSQEASLTAGSRKSQILFPVVSCTNTLTAQQAPEKPAPLECLLKLHMTQTWANTLEDTNKIQNDLDTLENWADCETNKMMLNRDKCKVLHLGKKNQMYKYSPGDTWLGSSTCEKDLGVVVDHKLNMSQQCDAAAKRANAILGCINRSVVSKS
;
A
#
# COMPACT_ATOMS: atom_id res chain seq x y z
N MET A 1 163.19 91.92 -69.79
CA MET A 1 164.44 92.69 -69.64
C MET A 1 165.37 91.84 -68.81
N ILE A 2 166.47 91.29 -69.28
CA ILE A 2 167.34 91.59 -70.41
C ILE A 2 168.05 90.27 -70.70
N SER A 3 168.12 89.93 -71.99
CA SER A 3 169.27 89.32 -72.69
C SER A 3 170.03 88.15 -72.03
N GLU A 4 170.23 87.07 -72.78
CA GLU A 4 171.31 86.06 -72.56
C GLU A 4 171.29 85.21 -71.28
N ILE A 5 170.31 85.36 -70.40
CA ILE A 5 170.28 84.73 -69.07
C ILE A 5 169.29 83.53 -68.96
N HIS A 6 168.37 83.32 -69.90
CA HIS A 6 167.23 82.44 -69.63
C HIS A 6 167.28 80.98 -70.10
N LEU A 7 168.19 80.57 -70.98
CA LEU A 7 168.26 79.16 -71.41
C LEU A 7 169.38 78.35 -70.73
N ARG A 8 170.35 79.03 -70.09
CA ARG A 8 171.46 78.40 -69.33
C ARG A 8 171.20 78.25 -67.83
N ALA A 9 170.09 78.76 -67.29
CA ALA A 9 169.79 78.64 -65.86
C ALA A 9 168.95 77.38 -65.52
N LEU A 10 168.00 76.97 -66.38
CA LEU A 10 167.08 75.89 -66.03
C LEU A 10 167.68 74.50 -66.18
N LEU A 11 168.55 74.30 -67.18
CA LEU A 11 169.20 73.01 -67.39
C LEU A 11 170.31 72.74 -66.35
N CYS A 12 170.93 73.79 -65.81
CA CYS A 12 171.87 73.70 -64.69
C CYS A 12 171.18 73.43 -63.35
N PHE A 13 169.88 73.72 -63.19
CA PHE A 13 169.19 73.51 -61.92
C PHE A 13 168.76 72.06 -61.69
N VAL A 14 168.46 71.31 -62.75
CA VAL A 14 167.94 69.94 -62.60
C VAL A 14 169.05 68.90 -62.76
N LEU A 15 170.06 69.15 -63.58
CA LEU A 15 171.19 68.22 -63.73
C LEU A 15 172.26 68.36 -62.62
N VAL A 16 172.21 69.42 -61.81
CA VAL A 16 172.96 69.49 -60.53
C VAL A 16 172.12 68.91 -59.37
N ALA A 17 170.79 68.90 -59.46
CA ALA A 17 169.92 68.30 -58.44
C ALA A 17 169.87 66.77 -58.46
N VAL A 18 170.38 66.11 -59.51
CA VAL A 18 170.60 64.65 -59.51
C VAL A 18 172.07 64.30 -59.16
N TRP A 19 172.78 65.22 -58.51
CA TRP A 19 174.01 64.92 -57.77
C TRP A 19 173.75 64.72 -56.26
N GLU A 20 172.49 64.74 -55.82
CA GLU A 20 172.08 64.42 -54.46
C GLU A 20 171.11 63.23 -54.42
N ALA A 21 171.29 62.39 -53.41
CA ALA A 21 170.31 61.42 -52.88
C ALA A 21 169.95 60.20 -53.75
N ALA A 22 170.94 59.36 -54.02
CA ALA A 22 170.79 57.91 -54.20
C ALA A 22 172.16 57.28 -53.95
N SER A 23 172.37 56.13 -53.32
CA SER A 23 171.56 55.17 -52.58
C SER A 23 172.49 53.96 -52.48
N GLY A 24 172.61 53.37 -51.30
CA GLY A 24 173.17 52.05 -51.13
C GLY A 24 172.70 51.47 -49.81
N GLN A 25 171.38 51.30 -49.65
CA GLN A 25 170.83 50.48 -48.58
C GLN A 25 170.70 49.05 -49.12
N ILE A 26 171.39 48.10 -48.50
CA ILE A 26 171.48 46.72 -48.97
C ILE A 26 170.20 45.96 -48.59
N ARG A 27 169.67 45.07 -49.44
CA ARG A 27 168.48 44.28 -49.15
C ARG A 27 168.70 42.78 -49.42
N TYR A 28 168.20 41.94 -48.52
CA TYR A 28 168.18 40.47 -48.67
C TYR A 28 166.77 39.92 -48.38
N SER A 29 166.45 38.71 -48.85
CA SER A 29 165.18 38.03 -48.57
C SER A 29 165.45 36.56 -48.30
N ILE A 30 164.80 36.02 -47.27
CA ILE A 30 164.97 34.65 -46.80
C ILE A 30 163.61 34.03 -46.45
N PRO A 31 163.38 32.74 -46.73
CA PRO A 31 162.25 32.03 -46.13
C PRO A 31 162.42 31.96 -44.62
N GLU A 32 161.31 31.84 -43.91
CA GLU A 32 161.36 31.54 -42.49
C GLU A 32 161.94 30.14 -42.22
N GLU A 33 162.18 29.86 -40.95
CA GLU A 33 162.59 28.55 -40.46
C GLU A 33 163.96 28.06 -40.96
N MET A 34 164.75 28.96 -41.57
CA MET A 34 166.13 28.71 -41.99
C MET A 34 167.07 28.40 -40.81
N GLN A 35 168.01 27.47 -41.03
CA GLN A 35 168.91 26.98 -39.99
C GLN A 35 170.01 28.00 -39.59
N ARG A 36 170.50 27.89 -38.35
CA ARG A 36 171.59 28.74 -37.84
C ARG A 36 172.88 28.56 -38.67
N GLY A 37 173.55 29.68 -38.95
CA GLY A 37 174.75 29.76 -39.80
C GLY A 37 174.46 29.94 -41.28
N SER A 38 173.19 29.90 -41.69
CA SER A 38 172.78 30.09 -43.08
C SER A 38 173.26 31.44 -43.62
N PHE A 39 173.77 31.40 -44.85
CA PHE A 39 174.22 32.60 -45.54
C PHE A 39 173.04 33.49 -45.93
N VAL A 40 173.12 34.77 -45.59
CA VAL A 40 172.10 35.78 -45.94
C VAL A 40 172.60 36.66 -47.08
N GLY A 41 173.87 37.12 -47.01
CA GLY A 41 174.44 37.98 -48.06
C GLY A 41 175.89 38.39 -47.81
N ASN A 42 176.59 38.86 -48.86
CA ASN A 42 178.01 39.22 -48.79
C ASN A 42 178.20 40.74 -48.67
N LEU A 43 178.37 41.19 -47.43
CA LEU A 43 178.36 42.62 -47.10
C LEU A 43 179.67 43.34 -47.42
N ALA A 44 180.83 42.68 -47.32
CA ALA A 44 182.10 43.31 -47.70
C ALA A 44 182.19 43.59 -49.21
N LYS A 45 181.70 42.66 -50.05
CA LYS A 45 181.64 42.85 -51.51
C LYS A 45 180.66 43.96 -51.89
N ASP A 46 179.49 43.96 -51.28
CA ASP A 46 178.41 44.89 -51.62
C ASP A 46 178.70 46.33 -51.14
N LEU A 47 179.61 46.50 -50.15
CA LEU A 47 180.08 47.81 -49.65
C LEU A 47 181.42 48.28 -50.23
N GLY A 48 182.12 47.44 -51.01
CA GLY A 48 183.38 47.80 -51.68
C GLY A 48 184.61 47.99 -50.78
N LEU A 49 184.62 47.35 -49.60
CA LEU A 49 185.69 47.52 -48.59
C LEU A 49 186.89 46.58 -48.87
N ASP A 50 188.13 47.08 -48.73
CA ASP A 50 189.35 46.27 -48.89
C ASP A 50 189.62 45.40 -47.65
N LEU A 51 189.82 44.10 -47.87
CA LEU A 51 189.92 43.07 -46.82
C LEU A 51 191.14 43.25 -45.91
N LYS A 52 192.22 43.90 -46.38
CA LYS A 52 193.34 44.26 -45.51
C LYS A 52 192.99 45.42 -44.57
N GLY A 53 192.17 46.37 -45.02
CA GLY A 53 191.69 47.49 -44.20
C GLY A 53 190.70 47.07 -43.10
N LEU A 54 189.90 46.02 -43.34
CA LEU A 54 188.97 45.49 -42.34
C LEU A 54 189.64 44.86 -41.11
N ARG A 55 190.85 44.30 -41.26
CA ARG A 55 191.55 43.64 -40.15
C ARG A 55 192.13 44.62 -39.13
N ASP A 56 192.66 45.75 -39.61
CA ASP A 56 193.30 46.75 -38.75
C ASP A 56 192.33 47.87 -38.34
N GLY A 57 191.14 47.92 -38.95
CA GLY A 57 190.22 49.05 -38.89
C GLY A 57 188.77 48.78 -38.46
N GLY A 58 188.43 47.61 -37.92
CA GLY A 58 187.18 47.32 -37.16
C GLY A 58 185.84 47.52 -37.89
N VAL A 59 185.01 46.47 -38.00
CA VAL A 59 183.61 46.56 -38.51
C VAL A 59 182.65 45.86 -37.55
N SER A 60 181.55 46.50 -37.15
CA SER A 60 180.59 45.98 -36.18
C SER A 60 179.13 46.31 -36.50
N ILE A 61 178.20 45.44 -36.12
CA ILE A 61 176.75 45.69 -36.20
C ILE A 61 176.36 46.52 -34.98
N VAL A 62 175.75 47.68 -35.21
CA VAL A 62 175.39 48.66 -34.16
C VAL A 62 173.88 48.79 -33.95
N SER A 63 173.06 48.02 -34.66
CA SER A 63 171.62 47.93 -34.38
C SER A 63 171.36 47.11 -33.11
N THR A 64 170.86 47.78 -32.07
CA THR A 64 170.38 47.17 -30.83
C THR A 64 169.37 46.05 -31.10
N GLY A 65 169.61 44.86 -30.56
CA GLY A 65 168.72 43.69 -30.66
C GLY A 65 168.82 42.87 -31.94
N MET A 66 169.46 43.38 -33.00
CA MET A 66 169.58 42.64 -34.28
C MET A 66 170.76 41.65 -34.31
N SER A 67 171.69 41.76 -33.36
CA SER A 67 172.83 40.85 -33.21
C SER A 67 172.43 39.42 -32.78
N GLN A 68 171.19 39.19 -32.33
CA GLN A 68 170.70 37.86 -31.96
C GLN A 68 170.30 37.02 -33.17
N HIS A 69 169.75 37.66 -34.20
CA HIS A 69 169.28 37.00 -35.43
C HIS A 69 170.33 37.00 -36.54
N PHE A 70 171.24 37.98 -36.57
CA PHE A 70 172.25 38.07 -37.61
C PHE A 70 173.66 38.32 -37.04
N THR A 71 174.65 37.67 -37.64
CA THR A 71 176.07 37.84 -37.30
C THR A 71 176.88 38.18 -38.54
N LEU A 72 177.92 39.00 -38.38
CA LEU A 72 178.85 39.37 -39.44
C LEU A 72 180.19 38.66 -39.22
N ASP A 73 180.66 37.93 -40.23
CA ASP A 73 181.97 37.28 -40.18
C ASP A 73 183.08 38.29 -40.52
N SER A 74 183.97 38.55 -39.56
CA SER A 74 185.07 39.51 -39.69
C SER A 74 186.17 39.07 -40.67
N GLN A 75 186.22 37.80 -41.08
CA GLN A 75 187.23 37.31 -42.03
C GLN A 75 186.76 37.42 -43.49
N SER A 76 185.47 37.15 -43.75
CA SER A 76 184.90 37.11 -45.11
C SER A 76 184.01 38.30 -45.44
N GLY A 77 183.48 38.98 -44.42
CA GLY A 77 182.49 40.04 -44.56
C GLY A 77 181.08 39.56 -44.90
N HIS A 78 180.75 38.29 -44.67
CA HIS A 78 179.42 37.72 -44.89
C HIS A 78 178.48 37.96 -43.70
N LEU A 79 177.20 38.20 -43.99
CA LEU A 79 176.12 38.22 -43.01
C LEU A 79 175.42 36.86 -43.00
N CYS A 80 175.33 36.25 -41.81
CA CYS A 80 174.75 34.93 -41.61
C CYS A 80 173.68 34.94 -40.53
N ILE A 81 172.75 33.98 -40.58
CA ILE A 81 171.71 33.78 -39.55
C ILE A 81 172.35 33.28 -38.26
N SER A 82 172.05 33.92 -37.14
CA SER A 82 172.51 33.51 -35.82
C SER A 82 171.45 32.70 -35.06
N GLU A 83 170.17 32.88 -35.34
CA GLU A 83 169.05 32.16 -34.71
C GLU A 83 167.90 31.94 -35.71
N ARG A 84 167.18 30.82 -35.59
CA ARG A 84 166.05 30.46 -36.47
C ARG A 84 164.94 31.50 -36.33
N ILE A 85 164.33 31.86 -37.45
CA ILE A 85 163.33 32.91 -37.50
C ILE A 85 161.96 32.32 -37.84
N ASP A 86 160.97 32.58 -36.98
CA ASP A 86 159.56 32.17 -37.09
C ASP A 86 158.73 33.44 -37.41
N ARG A 87 158.03 33.43 -38.54
CA ARG A 87 157.30 34.57 -39.09
C ARG A 87 156.01 34.80 -38.32
N GLU A 88 155.30 33.75 -37.91
CA GLU A 88 154.02 33.83 -37.20
C GLU A 88 154.22 34.51 -35.85
N LYS A 89 155.34 34.21 -35.19
CA LYS A 89 155.71 34.86 -33.93
C LYS A 89 156.19 36.29 -34.10
N LEU A 90 156.84 36.61 -35.22
CA LEU A 90 157.36 37.95 -35.49
C LEU A 90 156.31 38.93 -36.00
N CYS A 91 155.44 38.47 -36.90
CA CYS A 91 154.58 39.30 -37.72
C CYS A 91 153.10 38.89 -37.62
N GLY A 92 152.77 37.77 -36.98
CA GLY A 92 151.40 37.24 -36.91
C GLY A 92 150.82 37.00 -38.31
N ARG A 93 149.50 37.23 -38.45
CA ARG A 93 148.80 37.16 -39.75
C ARG A 93 149.01 38.39 -40.65
N SER A 94 150.05 39.20 -40.42
CA SER A 94 150.34 40.38 -41.23
C SER A 94 150.87 39.99 -42.62
N PRO A 95 150.40 40.62 -43.71
CA PRO A 95 150.79 40.25 -45.08
C PRO A 95 152.24 40.61 -45.48
N GLY A 96 153.04 41.26 -44.62
CA GLY A 96 154.44 41.57 -44.90
C GLY A 96 155.32 41.60 -43.64
N CYS A 97 156.53 41.01 -43.73
CA CYS A 97 157.46 40.84 -42.62
C CYS A 97 158.90 41.21 -43.02
N SER A 98 159.50 42.26 -42.42
CA SER A 98 160.87 42.69 -42.73
C SER A 98 161.65 43.25 -41.52
N MET A 99 162.98 43.06 -41.51
CA MET A 99 163.91 43.45 -40.44
C MET A 99 164.98 44.43 -40.95
N ASN A 100 165.46 45.38 -40.13
CA ASN A 100 166.42 46.41 -40.54
C ASN A 100 167.67 46.47 -39.63
N LEU A 101 168.87 46.42 -40.22
CA LEU A 101 170.19 46.43 -39.56
C LEU A 101 171.01 47.67 -39.93
N LYS A 102 171.93 48.07 -39.05
CA LYS A 102 172.92 49.14 -39.27
C LYS A 102 174.33 48.64 -38.93
N ILE A 103 175.29 48.92 -39.78
CA ILE A 103 176.67 48.41 -39.73
C ILE A 103 177.64 49.59 -39.74
N LEU A 104 178.56 49.65 -38.77
CA LEU A 104 179.59 50.68 -38.64
C LEU A 104 180.94 50.15 -39.14
N VAL A 105 181.62 50.93 -39.98
CA VAL A 105 183.01 50.70 -40.40
C VAL A 105 183.87 51.75 -39.71
N GLU A 106 184.70 51.34 -38.75
CA GLU A 106 185.43 52.24 -37.85
C GLU A 106 186.58 52.96 -38.57
N ALA A 107 187.25 52.32 -39.52
CA ALA A 107 188.35 52.90 -40.32
C ALA A 107 187.94 54.16 -41.10
N GLU A 108 186.69 54.21 -41.58
CA GLU A 108 186.15 55.33 -42.36
C GLU A 108 185.12 56.16 -41.57
N VAL A 109 184.76 55.72 -40.36
CA VAL A 109 183.69 56.28 -39.50
C VAL A 109 182.37 56.48 -40.28
N LYS A 110 181.95 55.46 -41.04
CA LYS A 110 180.68 55.45 -41.82
C LYS A 110 179.74 54.32 -41.40
N VAL A 111 178.43 54.60 -41.43
CA VAL A 111 177.37 53.63 -41.11
C VAL A 111 176.54 53.30 -42.34
N TYR A 112 176.30 52.01 -42.57
CA TYR A 112 175.48 51.47 -43.66
C TYR A 112 174.23 50.77 -43.12
N ALA A 113 173.09 50.87 -43.81
CA ALA A 113 171.84 50.20 -43.42
C ALA A 113 171.53 49.00 -44.35
N VAL A 114 170.96 47.93 -43.79
CA VAL A 114 170.63 46.67 -44.49
C VAL A 114 169.22 46.20 -44.10
N GLN A 115 168.36 45.81 -45.04
CA GLN A 115 166.99 45.32 -44.76
C GLN A 115 166.84 43.84 -45.20
N ILE A 116 166.08 43.04 -44.44
CA ILE A 116 165.88 41.60 -44.69
C ILE A 116 164.39 41.25 -44.64
N GLU A 117 163.83 40.66 -45.70
CA GLU A 117 162.41 40.23 -45.78
C GLU A 117 162.23 38.73 -45.52
N ILE A 118 161.11 38.33 -44.88
CA ILE A 118 160.82 36.95 -44.45
C ILE A 118 159.56 36.38 -45.14
N ALA A 119 159.66 35.20 -45.76
CA ALA A 119 158.56 34.53 -46.49
C ALA A 119 157.95 33.32 -45.74
N ASP A 120 156.63 33.12 -45.92
CA ASP A 120 155.72 32.17 -45.25
C ASP A 120 155.77 30.71 -45.78
N ILE A 121 155.52 29.70 -44.93
CA ILE A 121 155.45 28.25 -45.28
C ILE A 121 154.20 27.57 -44.65
N ASN A 122 153.56 26.61 -45.35
CA ASN A 122 152.38 25.85 -44.87
C ASN A 122 152.73 24.83 -43.76
N ASP A 123 152.73 25.25 -42.51
CA ASP A 123 153.09 24.40 -41.38
C ASP A 123 151.99 24.26 -40.29
N ASN A 124 150.86 24.98 -40.42
CA ASN A 124 149.69 24.84 -39.56
C ASN A 124 148.52 24.12 -40.28
N ALA A 125 147.46 23.77 -39.55
CA ALA A 125 146.29 23.06 -40.09
C ALA A 125 144.99 23.63 -39.49
N PRO A 126 143.82 23.52 -40.17
CA PRO A 126 142.56 24.01 -39.64
C PRO A 126 142.13 23.26 -38.37
N SER A 127 141.68 24.00 -37.35
CA SER A 127 141.25 23.43 -36.07
C SER A 127 139.94 24.03 -35.57
N PHE A 128 139.11 23.20 -34.93
CA PHE A 128 137.89 23.64 -34.25
C PHE A 128 138.19 23.93 -32.77
N GLN A 129 137.58 24.98 -32.21
CA GLN A 129 137.73 25.29 -30.78
C GLN A 129 136.99 24.28 -29.88
N GLU A 130 135.89 23.70 -30.36
CA GLU A 130 135.03 22.78 -29.61
C GLU A 130 135.40 21.30 -29.86
N LYS A 131 135.31 20.47 -28.80
CA LYS A 131 135.62 19.03 -28.89
C LYS A 131 134.44 18.17 -29.36
N GLU A 132 133.22 18.61 -29.08
CA GLU A 132 131.95 17.96 -29.44
C GLU A 132 130.85 19.03 -29.47
N ILE A 133 129.94 18.94 -30.44
CA ILE A 133 128.83 19.87 -30.65
C ILE A 133 127.53 19.15 -30.29
N ILE A 134 126.78 19.63 -29.30
CA ILE A 134 125.48 19.03 -28.91
C ILE A 134 124.34 19.91 -29.41
N LEU A 135 123.49 19.35 -30.25
CA LEU A 135 122.27 19.98 -30.75
C LEU A 135 121.05 19.32 -30.11
N LYS A 136 120.06 20.13 -29.72
CA LYS A 136 118.76 19.64 -29.22
C LYS A 136 117.67 20.10 -30.17
N ALA A 137 116.95 19.15 -30.75
CA ALA A 137 115.84 19.42 -31.66
C ALA A 137 114.60 18.68 -31.15
N SER A 138 113.43 19.30 -31.19
CA SER A 138 112.18 18.60 -30.86
C SER A 138 111.70 17.79 -32.06
N GLU A 139 111.00 16.69 -31.84
CA GLU A 139 110.44 15.89 -32.95
C GLU A 139 109.43 16.67 -33.81
N ILE A 140 108.73 17.63 -33.22
CA ILE A 140 107.83 18.55 -33.94
C ILE A 140 108.58 19.66 -34.69
N THR A 141 109.92 19.63 -34.76
CA THR A 141 110.70 20.59 -35.55
C THR A 141 110.44 20.38 -37.03
N ALA A 142 109.96 21.43 -37.71
CA ALA A 142 109.64 21.36 -39.13
C ALA A 142 110.87 21.08 -40.01
N THR A 143 110.65 20.33 -41.09
CA THR A 143 111.68 20.10 -42.12
C THR A 143 112.10 21.41 -42.78
N GLY A 144 113.39 21.54 -43.09
CA GLY A 144 114.06 22.74 -43.57
C GLY A 144 114.68 23.63 -42.47
N ALA A 145 114.55 23.25 -41.19
CA ALA A 145 115.19 23.96 -40.09
C ALA A 145 116.72 23.93 -40.22
N ARG A 146 117.37 25.08 -39.99
CA ARG A 146 118.82 25.28 -40.14
C ARG A 146 119.48 25.51 -38.77
N PHE A 147 120.62 24.87 -38.54
CA PHE A 147 121.42 25.00 -37.32
C PHE A 147 122.84 25.47 -37.69
N LEU A 148 123.23 26.65 -37.21
CA LEU A 148 124.56 27.21 -37.47
C LEU A 148 125.64 26.40 -36.74
N LEU A 149 126.73 26.06 -37.44
CA LEU A 149 127.88 25.32 -36.87
C LEU A 149 129.08 26.27 -36.64
N PRO A 150 129.95 25.97 -35.67
CA PRO A 150 131.14 26.77 -35.38
C PRO A 150 132.22 26.66 -36.47
N ASP A 151 132.94 27.75 -36.69
CA ASP A 151 134.00 27.86 -37.70
C ASP A 151 135.33 27.21 -37.25
N ALA A 152 136.12 26.74 -38.21
CA ALA A 152 137.49 26.26 -38.03
C ALA A 152 138.52 27.39 -38.31
N GLU A 153 139.60 27.42 -37.55
CA GLU A 153 140.66 28.44 -37.66
C GLU A 153 141.98 27.84 -38.16
N ASP A 154 142.62 28.53 -39.12
CA ASP A 154 143.95 28.20 -39.65
C ASP A 154 144.91 29.40 -39.49
N SER A 155 146.14 29.17 -39.05
CA SER A 155 147.10 30.24 -38.74
C SER A 155 147.89 30.74 -39.95
N ASP A 156 147.98 29.94 -41.02
CA ASP A 156 148.72 30.28 -42.23
C ASP A 156 147.92 31.28 -43.09
N ILE A 157 148.61 32.02 -43.97
CA ILE A 157 147.97 33.06 -44.78
C ILE A 157 147.86 32.67 -46.26
N GLY A 158 146.86 33.24 -46.94
CA GLY A 158 146.66 33.02 -48.37
C GLY A 158 146.13 31.60 -48.67
N VAL A 159 146.75 30.92 -49.65
CA VAL A 159 146.29 29.60 -50.13
C VAL A 159 146.38 28.51 -49.05
N ASN A 160 147.25 28.71 -48.07
CA ASN A 160 147.48 27.79 -46.96
C ASN A 160 146.43 27.91 -45.84
N SER A 161 145.46 28.83 -45.97
CA SER A 161 144.36 28.98 -45.00
C SER A 161 143.13 28.12 -45.34
N LEU A 162 142.15 28.03 -44.42
CA LEU A 162 140.91 27.24 -44.53
C LEU A 162 140.19 27.35 -45.89
N GLN A 163 139.87 26.20 -46.51
CA GLN A 163 139.21 26.11 -47.82
C GLN A 163 137.86 25.38 -47.86
N GLY A 164 137.46 24.55 -46.89
CA GLY A 164 136.16 23.85 -47.01
C GLY A 164 135.70 23.04 -45.80
N TYR A 165 134.42 22.61 -45.81
CA TYR A 165 133.79 21.74 -44.80
C TYR A 165 133.01 20.56 -45.40
N HIS A 166 132.95 19.43 -44.69
CA HIS A 166 132.24 18.21 -45.05
C HIS A 166 131.59 17.51 -43.84
N ILE A 167 130.41 16.88 -44.01
CA ILE A 167 129.72 16.08 -42.97
C ILE A 167 129.63 14.59 -43.34
N SER A 168 129.58 13.71 -42.35
CA SER A 168 129.32 12.26 -42.51
C SER A 168 127.93 11.95 -43.10
N GLU A 169 127.83 10.88 -43.89
CA GLU A 169 126.56 10.40 -44.46
C GLU A 169 125.51 10.10 -43.38
N ASN A 170 124.29 10.63 -43.55
CA ASN A 170 123.17 10.41 -42.62
C ASN A 170 121.80 10.62 -43.32
N LYS A 171 120.69 10.26 -42.65
CA LYS A 171 119.34 10.28 -43.25
C LYS A 171 118.54 11.57 -43.02
N HIS A 172 118.86 12.34 -41.99
CA HIS A 172 118.03 13.45 -41.49
C HIS A 172 118.62 14.82 -41.76
N PHE A 173 119.93 14.94 -41.93
CA PHE A 173 120.66 16.20 -42.00
C PHE A 173 121.57 16.32 -43.22
N SER A 174 121.57 17.50 -43.84
CA SER A 174 122.49 17.91 -44.91
C SER A 174 123.37 19.10 -44.44
N LEU A 175 124.49 19.37 -45.12
CA LEU A 175 125.40 20.48 -44.79
C LEU A 175 125.39 21.53 -45.91
N ASP A 176 125.15 22.79 -45.56
CA ASP A 176 125.17 23.95 -46.45
C ASP A 176 126.37 24.85 -46.09
N VAL A 177 127.29 25.10 -47.03
CA VAL A 177 128.53 25.87 -46.79
C VAL A 177 128.47 27.20 -47.54
N GLN A 178 128.58 28.31 -46.80
CA GLN A 178 128.52 29.66 -47.36
C GLN A 178 129.88 30.36 -47.32
N THR A 179 130.15 31.25 -48.29
CA THR A 179 131.37 32.07 -48.34
C THR A 179 131.00 33.53 -48.18
N GLY A 180 131.54 34.19 -47.15
CA GLY A 180 131.33 35.60 -46.84
C GLY A 180 132.10 36.54 -47.78
N THR A 181 131.78 37.84 -47.73
CA THR A 181 132.42 38.88 -48.56
C THR A 181 133.93 39.02 -48.34
N ASP A 182 134.40 38.56 -47.17
CA ASP A 182 135.79 38.69 -46.71
C ASP A 182 136.61 37.42 -47.03
N GLY A 183 136.03 36.47 -47.77
CA GLY A 183 136.65 35.19 -48.13
C GLY A 183 136.52 34.08 -47.08
N ALA A 184 136.01 34.39 -45.88
CA ALA A 184 135.75 33.41 -44.81
C ALA A 184 134.59 32.47 -45.16
N LYS A 185 134.69 31.19 -44.79
CA LYS A 185 133.68 30.15 -45.05
C LYS A 185 133.08 29.65 -43.72
N TYR A 186 131.75 29.47 -43.68
CA TYR A 186 131.01 28.94 -42.52
C TYR A 186 129.97 27.89 -42.96
N ALA A 187 129.56 27.00 -42.05
CA ALA A 187 128.70 25.85 -42.35
C ALA A 187 127.39 25.83 -41.51
N GLU A 188 126.28 25.41 -42.13
CA GLU A 188 124.98 25.21 -41.49
C GLU A 188 124.48 23.78 -41.69
N LEU A 189 123.92 23.16 -40.65
CA LEU A 189 123.27 21.85 -40.69
C LEU A 189 121.77 22.04 -40.99
N VAL A 190 121.22 21.33 -41.97
CA VAL A 190 119.81 21.49 -42.40
C VAL A 190 119.04 20.19 -42.19
N LEU A 191 117.90 20.24 -41.50
CA LEU A 191 117.02 19.09 -41.28
C LEU A 191 116.16 18.79 -42.51
N GLU A 192 116.39 17.67 -43.19
CA GLU A 192 115.70 17.27 -44.42
C GLU A 192 114.46 16.40 -44.15
N LYS A 193 114.42 15.68 -43.03
CA LYS A 193 113.32 14.78 -42.64
C LYS A 193 112.89 15.01 -41.20
N ALA A 194 111.60 14.81 -40.92
CA ALA A 194 111.06 14.93 -39.58
C ALA A 194 111.77 13.96 -38.62
N LEU A 195 111.95 14.39 -37.38
CA LEU A 195 112.48 13.57 -36.30
C LEU A 195 111.29 12.91 -35.59
N ASP A 196 111.50 11.71 -35.05
CA ASP A 196 110.54 10.94 -34.26
C ASP A 196 111.32 10.34 -33.10
N ARG A 197 110.98 10.75 -31.87
CA ARG A 197 111.74 10.33 -30.68
C ARG A 197 111.40 8.89 -30.32
N GLU A 198 110.15 8.47 -30.46
CA GLU A 198 109.67 7.10 -30.20
C GLU A 198 110.36 6.09 -31.14
N GLU A 199 110.78 6.54 -32.32
CA GLU A 199 111.64 5.76 -33.23
C GLU A 199 113.14 5.85 -32.88
N GLU A 200 113.72 7.06 -32.79
CA GLU A 200 115.17 7.24 -32.55
C GLU A 200 115.50 8.53 -31.75
N ALA A 201 115.75 8.39 -30.45
CA ALA A 201 115.92 9.51 -29.52
C ALA A 201 117.23 10.32 -29.64
N ALA A 202 118.29 9.82 -30.31
CA ALA A 202 119.54 10.57 -30.50
C ALA A 202 120.35 10.09 -31.71
N GLN A 203 121.03 11.02 -32.40
CA GLN A 203 121.83 10.75 -33.62
C GLN A 203 123.22 11.40 -33.55
N ASP A 204 124.27 10.67 -33.94
CA ASP A 204 125.68 11.12 -33.90
C ASP A 204 126.26 11.31 -35.33
N LEU A 205 126.87 12.47 -35.61
CA LEU A 205 127.42 12.91 -36.91
C LEU A 205 128.88 13.42 -36.77
N THR A 206 129.65 13.51 -37.86
CA THR A 206 131.04 14.02 -37.87
C THR A 206 131.24 15.13 -38.90
N LEU A 207 131.81 16.27 -38.50
CA LEU A 207 132.14 17.44 -39.33
C LEU A 207 133.66 17.54 -39.56
N THR A 208 134.09 17.87 -40.77
CA THR A 208 135.51 17.94 -41.20
C THR A 208 135.79 19.26 -41.90
N ALA A 209 136.91 19.94 -41.58
CA ALA A 209 137.41 21.17 -42.21
C ALA A 209 138.77 20.94 -42.90
N THR A 210 139.04 21.57 -44.05
CA THR A 210 140.24 21.34 -44.88
C THR A 210 140.89 22.64 -45.37
N ASP A 211 142.23 22.72 -45.40
CA ASP A 211 143.00 23.84 -45.99
C ASP A 211 143.30 23.67 -47.49
N GLY A 212 144.13 24.55 -48.07
CA GLY A 212 144.46 24.58 -49.50
C GLY A 212 145.94 24.36 -49.84
N GLY A 213 146.79 24.01 -48.87
CA GLY A 213 148.23 23.83 -49.08
C GLY A 213 148.60 22.49 -49.74
N ASP A 214 149.88 22.29 -50.10
CA ASP A 214 150.38 21.01 -50.64
C ASP A 214 151.54 20.48 -49.76
N PRO A 215 151.31 19.44 -48.92
CA PRO A 215 150.08 18.64 -48.79
C PRO A 215 148.96 19.36 -48.00
N VAL A 216 147.70 19.08 -48.37
CA VAL A 216 146.50 19.60 -47.68
C VAL A 216 146.39 19.00 -46.28
N ARG A 217 146.07 19.82 -45.27
CA ARG A 217 145.77 19.36 -43.90
C ARG A 217 144.31 19.62 -43.52
N SER A 218 143.83 18.89 -42.51
CA SER A 218 142.42 18.89 -42.11
C SER A 218 142.21 18.64 -40.61
N GLY A 219 141.07 19.12 -40.09
CA GLY A 219 140.60 18.92 -38.71
C GLY A 219 139.16 18.43 -38.64
N THR A 220 138.76 17.72 -37.57
CA THR A 220 137.42 17.12 -37.43
C THR A 220 136.79 17.35 -36.04
N VAL A 221 135.46 17.34 -35.95
CA VAL A 221 134.66 17.44 -34.70
C VAL A 221 133.37 16.59 -34.78
N GLN A 222 132.88 16.05 -33.64
CA GLN A 222 131.63 15.28 -33.58
C GLN A 222 130.42 16.15 -33.25
N ILE A 223 129.25 15.82 -33.82
CA ILE A 223 127.95 16.46 -33.57
C ILE A 223 126.97 15.41 -33.03
N ARG A 224 126.37 15.64 -31.86
CA ARG A 224 125.31 14.80 -31.28
C ARG A 224 123.99 15.54 -31.26
N VAL A 225 122.99 15.01 -31.94
CA VAL A 225 121.61 15.55 -31.96
C VAL A 225 120.74 14.75 -31.00
N ILE A 226 120.13 15.43 -30.02
CA ILE A 226 119.19 14.84 -29.06
C ILE A 226 117.77 15.26 -29.44
N VAL A 227 116.87 14.28 -29.62
CA VAL A 227 115.45 14.51 -29.95
C VAL A 227 114.65 14.72 -28.65
N LEU A 228 113.91 15.83 -28.54
CA LEU A 228 113.07 16.14 -27.39
C LEU A 228 111.60 15.72 -27.63
N ASP A 229 111.04 15.02 -26.64
CA ASP A 229 109.66 14.51 -26.56
C ASP A 229 108.61 15.63 -26.60
N ALA A 230 107.53 15.41 -27.34
CA ALA A 230 106.30 16.19 -27.33
C ALA A 230 105.13 15.26 -26.95
N ASN A 231 104.11 15.80 -26.25
CA ASN A 231 102.94 15.01 -25.86
C ASN A 231 102.01 14.77 -27.06
N ASP A 232 102.39 13.89 -27.97
CA ASP A 232 101.67 13.61 -29.21
C ASP A 232 100.98 12.24 -29.22
N ASN A 233 101.23 11.40 -28.22
CA ASN A 233 100.43 10.21 -27.94
C ASN A 233 99.37 10.50 -26.86
N ALA A 234 98.30 9.71 -26.89
CA ALA A 234 97.18 9.84 -25.95
C ALA A 234 96.95 8.53 -25.19
N PRO A 235 96.43 8.57 -23.95
CA PRO A 235 96.21 7.37 -23.16
C PRO A 235 95.21 6.41 -23.82
N VAL A 236 95.56 5.12 -23.92
CA VAL A 236 94.70 4.08 -24.49
C VAL A 236 94.36 3.01 -23.46
N PHE A 237 93.06 2.76 -23.23
CA PHE A 237 92.58 1.67 -22.39
C PHE A 237 92.72 0.29 -23.06
N SER A 238 92.97 -0.74 -22.25
CA SER A 238 93.11 -2.12 -22.76
C SER A 238 91.82 -2.75 -23.31
N GLN A 239 90.64 -2.21 -22.96
CA GLN A 239 89.33 -2.69 -23.43
C GLN A 239 88.39 -1.51 -23.69
N PRO A 240 87.47 -1.63 -24.68
CA PRO A 240 86.52 -0.56 -25.01
C PRO A 240 85.37 -0.42 -23.99
N VAL A 241 84.97 -1.51 -23.32
CA VAL A 241 83.93 -1.53 -22.25
C VAL A 241 84.33 -2.58 -21.22
N TYR A 242 84.31 -2.22 -19.93
CA TYR A 242 84.51 -3.16 -18.83
C TYR A 242 83.14 -3.52 -18.21
N LYS A 243 82.85 -4.82 -18.06
CA LYS A 243 81.59 -5.31 -17.47
C LYS A 243 81.86 -5.99 -16.12
N ALA A 244 81.06 -5.68 -15.11
CA ALA A 244 81.15 -6.31 -13.80
C ALA A 244 79.76 -6.58 -13.20
N THR A 245 79.66 -7.62 -12.38
CA THR A 245 78.44 -7.97 -11.64
C THR A 245 78.70 -7.88 -10.14
N VAL A 246 77.75 -7.31 -9.41
CA VAL A 246 77.84 -7.10 -7.97
C VAL A 246 76.50 -7.43 -7.34
N PHE A 247 76.49 -8.27 -6.31
CA PHE A 247 75.30 -8.46 -5.50
C PHE A 247 75.00 -7.18 -4.72
N GLU A 248 73.73 -6.87 -4.53
CA GLU A 248 73.38 -5.86 -3.56
C GLU A 248 73.74 -6.28 -2.12
N ASN A 249 73.57 -5.38 -1.18
CA ASN A 249 73.98 -5.54 0.22
C ASN A 249 75.48 -5.75 0.48
N VAL A 250 76.33 -5.71 -0.56
CA VAL A 250 77.78 -5.73 -0.39
C VAL A 250 78.26 -4.53 0.45
N PRO A 251 79.21 -4.73 1.38
CA PRO A 251 79.71 -3.66 2.23
C PRO A 251 80.58 -2.66 1.46
N LYS A 252 80.80 -1.49 2.05
CA LYS A 252 81.76 -0.48 1.54
C LYS A 252 83.16 -1.08 1.39
N GLY A 253 83.84 -0.76 0.29
CA GLY A 253 85.20 -1.23 -0.02
C GLY A 253 85.25 -2.58 -0.74
N TYR A 254 84.12 -3.08 -1.25
CA TYR A 254 84.08 -4.29 -2.06
C TYR A 254 84.68 -4.04 -3.44
N LYS A 255 85.52 -4.95 -3.93
CA LYS A 255 86.22 -4.83 -5.22
C LYS A 255 85.28 -5.19 -6.37
N VAL A 256 85.03 -4.23 -7.27
CA VAL A 256 84.06 -4.37 -8.37
C VAL A 256 84.75 -4.73 -9.70
N ALA A 257 85.64 -3.85 -10.18
CA ALA A 257 86.29 -4.01 -11.49
C ALA A 257 87.67 -3.35 -11.49
N LYS A 258 88.60 -3.86 -12.31
CA LYS A 258 89.95 -3.32 -12.49
C LYS A 258 90.11 -2.78 -13.92
N VAL A 259 90.48 -1.51 -14.06
CA VAL A 259 90.69 -0.84 -15.35
C VAL A 259 92.17 -0.47 -15.56
N ASN A 260 92.65 -0.53 -16.81
CA ASN A 260 94.06 -0.32 -17.17
C ASN A 260 94.19 0.47 -18.49
N ALA A 261 95.08 1.47 -18.51
CA ALA A 261 95.41 2.31 -19.66
C ALA A 261 96.93 2.54 -19.78
N THR A 262 97.41 2.82 -21.00
CA THR A 262 98.84 3.04 -21.32
C THR A 262 99.02 4.25 -22.23
N ASP A 263 100.08 5.03 -22.01
CA ASP A 263 100.56 6.14 -22.85
C ASP A 263 102.01 5.87 -23.31
N LEU A 264 102.38 6.35 -24.50
CA LEU A 264 103.67 6.06 -25.16
C LEU A 264 104.72 7.17 -25.00
N ASP A 265 104.33 8.38 -24.58
CA ASP A 265 105.22 9.54 -24.40
C ASP A 265 106.26 9.35 -23.24
N GLU A 266 107.17 10.30 -23.00
CA GLU A 266 108.18 10.21 -21.92
C GLU A 266 107.91 11.13 -20.71
N GLY A 267 108.25 10.63 -19.52
CA GLY A 267 108.24 11.42 -18.29
C GLY A 267 106.82 11.81 -17.85
N ILE A 268 106.60 13.10 -17.61
CA ILE A 268 105.29 13.62 -17.19
C ILE A 268 104.21 13.48 -18.26
N ASN A 269 104.61 13.34 -19.53
CA ASN A 269 103.68 13.16 -20.65
C ASN A 269 103.05 11.75 -20.65
N ALA A 270 103.70 10.74 -20.04
CA ALA A 270 103.16 9.38 -19.90
C ALA A 270 102.59 9.02 -18.50
N GLU A 271 102.51 9.99 -17.58
CA GLU A 271 101.95 9.73 -16.24
C GLU A 271 100.42 9.83 -16.24
N LEU A 272 99.74 8.73 -15.90
CA LEU A 272 98.28 8.62 -15.99
C LEU A 272 97.58 8.85 -14.64
N SER A 273 96.53 9.67 -14.65
CA SER A 273 95.59 9.80 -13.53
C SER A 273 94.17 9.38 -13.93
N TYR A 274 93.57 8.50 -13.12
CA TYR A 274 92.20 8.02 -13.31
C TYR A 274 91.22 8.77 -12.40
N SER A 275 90.06 9.15 -12.92
CA SER A 275 88.98 9.77 -12.15
C SER A 275 87.60 9.30 -12.62
N LEU A 276 86.62 9.29 -11.72
CA LEU A 276 85.24 8.98 -12.07
C LEU A 276 84.52 10.28 -12.43
N ARG A 277 83.87 10.35 -13.60
CA ARG A 277 83.04 11.50 -13.95
C ARG A 277 81.75 11.45 -13.13
N LYS A 278 81.45 12.51 -12.40
CA LYS A 278 80.16 12.71 -11.70
C LYS A 278 79.05 13.05 -12.70
N SER A 279 78.83 12.18 -13.68
CA SER A 279 77.92 12.40 -14.82
C SER A 279 76.50 11.95 -14.51
N THR A 280 76.34 10.93 -13.66
CA THR A 280 75.04 10.37 -13.26
C THR A 280 74.79 10.56 -11.76
N ASP A 281 73.55 10.82 -11.37
CA ASP A 281 73.12 10.97 -9.95
C ASP A 281 73.52 9.78 -9.07
N LYS A 282 73.80 8.62 -9.68
CA LYS A 282 74.12 7.33 -9.03
C LYS A 282 75.62 7.00 -9.03
N SER A 283 76.47 7.87 -9.55
CA SER A 283 77.93 7.67 -9.62
C SER A 283 78.64 7.73 -8.25
N HIS A 284 77.98 8.26 -7.21
CA HIS A 284 78.50 8.32 -5.84
C HIS A 284 78.61 6.95 -5.14
N ILE A 285 77.95 5.92 -5.68
CA ILE A 285 77.89 4.58 -5.13
C ILE A 285 79.20 3.82 -5.34
N PHE A 286 80.02 4.25 -6.30
CA PHE A 286 81.32 3.67 -6.59
C PHE A 286 82.43 4.70 -6.40
N GLN A 287 83.57 4.24 -5.90
CA GLN A 287 84.77 5.04 -5.72
C GLN A 287 85.93 4.37 -6.45
N LEU A 288 86.74 5.18 -7.12
CA LEU A 288 88.00 4.74 -7.70
C LEU A 288 89.13 5.05 -6.71
N ASP A 289 89.94 4.06 -6.37
CA ASP A 289 91.09 4.26 -5.50
C ASP A 289 92.23 4.91 -6.29
N SER A 290 92.57 6.16 -5.93
CA SER A 290 93.73 6.90 -6.44
C SER A 290 94.80 7.12 -5.35
N ARG A 291 94.70 6.44 -4.20
CA ARG A 291 95.60 6.61 -3.06
C ARG A 291 95.90 5.28 -2.37
N THR A 292 96.68 4.45 -3.06
CA THR A 292 97.72 3.65 -2.40
C THR A 292 99.04 4.08 -3.02
N GLY A 293 99.99 4.51 -2.17
CA GLY A 293 101.29 5.07 -2.58
C GLY A 293 102.25 4.03 -3.17
N GLU A 294 101.76 3.23 -4.12
CA GLU A 294 102.54 2.48 -5.08
C GLU A 294 102.12 2.97 -6.46
N VAL A 295 103.06 3.17 -7.37
CA VAL A 295 102.80 3.48 -8.78
C VAL A 295 102.06 2.30 -9.41
N MET A 296 100.76 2.17 -9.15
CA MET A 296 99.91 1.17 -9.78
C MET A 296 99.40 1.75 -11.08
N LYS A 297 99.87 1.19 -12.20
CA LYS A 297 99.41 1.48 -13.57
C LYS A 297 97.91 1.21 -13.81
N ASN A 298 97.11 0.88 -12.77
CA ASN A 298 95.73 0.37 -12.90
C ASN A 298 94.77 1.08 -11.92
N GLY A 299 93.57 1.45 -12.36
CA GLY A 299 92.49 1.96 -11.50
C GLY A 299 91.58 0.82 -10.98
N GLN A 300 91.41 0.69 -9.67
CA GLN A 300 90.50 -0.30 -9.07
C GLN A 300 89.21 0.38 -8.60
N LEU A 301 88.07 -0.12 -9.07
CA LEU A 301 86.73 0.32 -8.69
C LEU A 301 86.27 -0.42 -7.43
N TYR A 302 85.83 0.34 -6.43
CA TYR A 302 85.29 -0.12 -5.16
C TYR A 302 83.87 0.40 -4.94
N THR A 303 83.09 -0.29 -4.11
CA THR A 303 81.84 0.27 -3.57
C THR A 303 82.14 1.36 -2.54
N ALA A 304 81.55 2.55 -2.72
CA ALA A 304 81.72 3.69 -1.82
C ALA A 304 80.80 3.59 -0.59
N GLU A 305 79.66 2.91 -0.75
CA GLU A 305 78.64 2.68 0.26
C GLU A 305 77.95 1.31 0.05
N LYS A 306 77.03 0.95 0.96
CA LYS A 306 76.24 -0.27 0.83
C LYS A 306 75.23 -0.11 -0.31
N ILE A 307 75.23 -1.05 -1.25
CA ILE A 307 74.31 -1.05 -2.40
C ILE A 307 72.96 -1.61 -1.96
N ASP A 308 71.88 -0.90 -2.31
CA ASP A 308 70.48 -1.28 -2.11
C ASP A 308 69.82 -1.15 -3.50
N ARG A 309 69.53 -2.29 -4.14
CA ARG A 309 69.10 -2.31 -5.55
C ARG A 309 67.72 -1.70 -5.68
N GLU A 310 66.83 -1.89 -4.72
CA GLU A 310 65.44 -1.44 -4.73
C GLU A 310 65.39 0.09 -4.75
N LYS A 311 66.26 0.75 -3.99
CA LYS A 311 66.38 2.21 -3.98
C LYS A 311 67.00 2.77 -5.27
N ILE A 312 67.91 2.02 -5.89
CA ILE A 312 68.66 2.47 -7.07
C ILE A 312 67.86 2.24 -8.36
N CYS A 313 67.27 1.08 -8.53
CA CYS A 313 66.66 0.62 -9.78
C CYS A 313 65.16 0.34 -9.67
N GLY A 314 64.58 0.32 -8.46
CA GLY A 314 63.18 -0.06 -8.27
C GLY A 314 62.90 -1.47 -8.79
N GLN A 315 61.72 -1.66 -9.38
CA GLN A 315 61.27 -2.97 -9.90
C GLN A 315 61.73 -3.27 -11.35
N VAL A 316 62.80 -2.61 -11.83
CA VAL A 316 63.33 -2.87 -13.17
C VAL A 316 64.09 -4.20 -13.19
N LEU A 317 63.70 -5.11 -14.09
CA LEU A 317 64.25 -6.48 -14.18
C LEU A 317 65.77 -6.56 -14.37
N LYS A 318 66.40 -5.55 -14.98
CA LYS A 318 67.87 -5.49 -15.15
C LYS A 318 68.38 -4.16 -14.62
N CYS A 319 69.09 -4.20 -13.50
CA CYS A 319 69.69 -3.03 -12.87
C CYS A 319 71.13 -2.85 -13.36
N VAL A 320 71.30 -2.15 -14.49
CA VAL A 320 72.63 -1.87 -15.06
C VAL A 320 72.97 -0.39 -14.86
N LEU A 321 74.09 -0.14 -14.18
CA LEU A 321 74.64 1.19 -13.97
C LEU A 321 75.78 1.43 -14.95
N ASN A 322 75.62 2.44 -15.79
CA ASN A 322 76.65 2.89 -16.72
C ASN A 322 77.49 3.98 -16.05
N LEU A 323 78.76 3.67 -15.81
CA LEU A 323 79.75 4.56 -15.21
C LEU A 323 80.71 5.06 -16.29
N GLU A 324 80.98 6.36 -16.31
CA GLU A 324 81.96 6.97 -17.22
C GLU A 324 83.28 7.22 -16.46
N ILE A 325 84.35 6.54 -16.85
CA ILE A 325 85.69 6.74 -16.27
C ILE A 325 86.47 7.69 -17.18
N LEU A 326 87.09 8.70 -16.57
CA LEU A 326 87.89 9.72 -17.23
C LEU A 326 89.37 9.51 -16.89
N VAL A 327 90.24 9.55 -17.89
CA VAL A 327 91.70 9.58 -17.74
C VAL A 327 92.18 10.94 -18.24
N GLN A 328 92.87 11.67 -17.35
CA GLN A 328 93.42 13.03 -17.46
C GLN A 328 93.03 13.92 -18.67
N ASP A 329 92.32 15.02 -18.37
CA ASP A 329 91.92 16.24 -19.12
C ASP A 329 91.60 16.22 -20.64
N GLU A 330 91.77 15.11 -21.34
CA GLU A 330 91.20 14.90 -22.67
C GLU A 330 89.80 14.29 -22.57
N MET A 331 88.84 14.85 -23.33
CA MET A 331 87.42 14.49 -23.32
C MET A 331 87.11 13.15 -24.01
N LYS A 332 87.82 12.06 -23.66
CA LYS A 332 87.50 10.70 -24.10
C LYS A 332 86.85 9.91 -22.96
N LEU A 333 85.57 9.59 -23.14
CA LEU A 333 84.74 8.88 -22.16
C LEU A 333 84.75 7.39 -22.45
N TYR A 334 85.04 6.58 -21.42
CA TYR A 334 84.97 5.12 -21.51
C TYR A 334 83.91 4.58 -20.54
N ALA A 335 83.02 3.73 -21.07
CA ALA A 335 81.88 3.20 -20.33
C ALA A 335 82.25 1.91 -19.58
N THR A 336 81.88 1.86 -18.30
CA THR A 336 81.90 0.65 -17.47
C THR A 336 80.46 0.30 -17.10
N GLU A 337 80.03 -0.91 -17.39
CA GLU A 337 78.69 -1.41 -17.06
C GLU A 337 78.77 -2.26 -15.79
N VAL A 338 78.10 -1.83 -14.73
CA VAL A 338 77.96 -2.61 -13.50
C VAL A 338 76.53 -3.10 -13.36
N GLU A 339 76.33 -4.40 -13.45
CA GLU A 339 75.03 -5.04 -13.22
C GLU A 339 74.89 -5.39 -11.73
N ILE A 340 73.87 -4.84 -11.09
CA ILE A 340 73.53 -5.15 -9.70
C ILE A 340 72.53 -6.30 -9.70
N THR A 341 72.90 -7.41 -9.08
CA THR A 341 72.04 -8.59 -8.95
C THR A 341 71.25 -8.55 -7.65
N ASP A 342 69.97 -8.84 -7.77
CA ASP A 342 68.96 -8.88 -6.70
C ASP A 342 69.22 -10.01 -5.68
N ILE A 343 68.95 -9.75 -4.40
CA ILE A 343 68.91 -10.72 -3.30
C ILE A 343 67.49 -10.71 -2.72
N ASN A 344 66.96 -11.87 -2.32
CA ASN A 344 65.65 -11.99 -1.66
C ASN A 344 65.67 -11.43 -0.22
N ASP A 345 65.82 -10.12 -0.05
CA ASP A 345 65.91 -9.44 1.24
C ASP A 345 64.66 -8.63 1.59
N ASN A 346 63.69 -8.54 0.68
CA ASN A 346 62.32 -8.12 0.97
C ASN A 346 61.38 -9.32 0.98
N ALA A 347 60.16 -9.12 1.46
CA ALA A 347 59.15 -10.16 1.50
C ALA A 347 57.84 -9.56 0.98
N PRO A 348 56.96 -10.36 0.36
CA PRO A 348 55.69 -9.87 -0.14
C PRO A 348 54.90 -9.18 0.96
N ARG A 349 54.39 -7.97 0.72
CA ARG A 349 53.61 -7.22 1.70
C ARG A 349 52.34 -6.63 1.10
N PHE A 350 51.24 -6.79 1.82
CA PHE A 350 49.98 -6.11 1.50
C PHE A 350 49.98 -4.69 2.07
N GLN A 351 49.43 -3.72 1.34
CA GLN A 351 49.30 -2.33 1.80
C GLN A 351 48.40 -2.20 3.04
N THR A 352 47.45 -3.13 3.21
CA THR A 352 46.50 -3.19 4.31
C THR A 352 46.49 -4.59 4.91
N GLU A 353 46.60 -4.69 6.24
CA GLU A 353 46.58 -5.97 6.98
C GLU A 353 45.22 -6.66 6.94
N SER A 354 44.14 -5.88 6.75
CA SER A 354 42.77 -6.38 6.59
C SER A 354 42.08 -5.73 5.39
N LEU A 355 41.48 -6.54 4.53
CA LEU A 355 40.62 -6.13 3.42
C LEU A 355 39.17 -6.49 3.76
N THR A 356 38.25 -5.53 3.64
CA THR A 356 36.81 -5.80 3.78
C THR A 356 36.14 -5.78 2.41
N LEU A 357 35.39 -6.85 2.11
CA LEU A 357 34.57 -6.97 0.91
C LEU A 357 33.11 -7.12 1.32
N ASN A 358 32.22 -6.41 0.63
CA ASN A 358 30.79 -6.53 0.82
C ASN A 358 30.19 -7.22 -0.41
N ILE A 359 29.68 -8.43 -0.24
CA ILE A 359 29.17 -9.27 -1.33
C ILE A 359 27.71 -9.59 -1.02
N ARG A 360 26.79 -9.33 -1.95
CA ARG A 360 25.38 -9.74 -1.81
C ARG A 360 25.26 -11.25 -1.88
N GLU A 361 24.36 -11.85 -1.12
CA GLU A 361 24.17 -13.31 -1.18
C GLU A 361 23.62 -13.82 -2.51
N THR A 362 22.84 -12.97 -3.18
CA THR A 362 22.37 -13.15 -4.55
C THR A 362 23.46 -13.04 -5.63
N ALA A 363 24.74 -12.91 -5.24
CA ALA A 363 25.85 -12.93 -6.17
C ALA A 363 25.92 -14.26 -6.92
N ALA A 364 25.96 -14.19 -8.26
CA ALA A 364 26.01 -15.38 -9.10
C ALA A 364 27.28 -16.20 -8.84
N GLN A 365 27.13 -17.52 -8.84
CA GLN A 365 28.26 -18.46 -8.83
C GLN A 365 29.20 -18.18 -10.00
N GLY A 366 30.51 -18.14 -9.74
CA GLY A 366 31.55 -17.77 -10.70
C GLY A 366 31.83 -16.27 -10.78
N SER A 367 31.17 -15.43 -9.98
CA SER A 367 31.49 -14.02 -9.85
C SER A 367 32.93 -13.82 -9.33
N ARG A 368 33.60 -12.80 -9.86
CA ARG A 368 35.02 -12.52 -9.62
C ARG A 368 35.17 -11.16 -8.94
N TYR A 369 35.93 -11.12 -7.87
CA TYR A 369 36.20 -9.91 -7.10
C TYR A 369 37.71 -9.65 -7.09
N LEU A 370 38.11 -8.51 -7.65
CA LEU A 370 39.51 -8.13 -7.72
C LEU A 370 40.05 -7.87 -6.30
N LEU A 371 41.11 -8.58 -5.91
CA LEU A 371 41.80 -8.36 -4.65
C LEU A 371 42.92 -7.34 -4.85
N LYS A 372 43.31 -6.66 -3.77
CA LYS A 372 44.47 -5.78 -3.79
C LYS A 372 45.73 -6.63 -3.83
N ASP A 373 46.59 -6.38 -4.82
CA ASP A 373 47.83 -7.13 -4.98
C ASP A 373 48.81 -6.88 -3.82
N ALA A 374 49.57 -7.92 -3.46
CA ALA A 374 50.74 -7.75 -2.61
C ALA A 374 51.84 -7.05 -3.42
N GLN A 375 52.72 -6.34 -2.72
CA GLN A 375 53.88 -5.69 -3.30
C GLN A 375 55.14 -6.36 -2.77
N ASP A 376 55.98 -6.81 -3.68
CA ASP A 376 57.33 -7.26 -3.40
C ASP A 376 58.30 -6.35 -4.16
N PRO A 377 59.19 -5.62 -3.46
CA PRO A 377 60.23 -4.79 -4.07
C PRO A 377 61.25 -5.59 -4.91
N ASP A 378 61.41 -6.89 -4.61
CA ASP A 378 62.39 -7.75 -5.26
C ASP A 378 61.93 -8.12 -6.69
N VAL A 379 62.86 -8.57 -7.54
CA VAL A 379 62.58 -8.81 -8.98
C VAL A 379 62.90 -10.23 -9.42
N GLY A 380 62.30 -10.67 -10.53
CA GLY A 380 62.56 -12.00 -11.08
C GLY A 380 61.92 -13.11 -10.25
N ILE A 381 62.72 -14.05 -9.74
CA ILE A 381 62.22 -15.19 -8.93
C ILE A 381 61.95 -14.80 -7.48
N ASN A 382 62.63 -13.76 -6.98
CA ASN A 382 62.46 -13.22 -5.63
C ASN A 382 61.22 -12.32 -5.52
N SER A 383 60.58 -11.97 -6.65
CA SER A 383 59.27 -11.32 -6.62
C SER A 383 58.15 -12.34 -6.42
N ILE A 384 56.93 -11.85 -6.20
CA ILE A 384 55.74 -12.67 -5.92
C ILE A 384 55.53 -13.77 -6.96
N GLN A 385 55.60 -15.02 -6.52
CA GLN A 385 55.38 -16.19 -7.36
C GLN A 385 54.01 -16.82 -7.18
N SER A 386 53.44 -16.79 -5.99
CA SER A 386 52.16 -17.47 -5.74
C SER A 386 51.32 -16.74 -4.71
N TYR A 387 50.01 -16.81 -4.93
CA TYR A 387 49.01 -16.46 -3.93
C TYR A 387 48.28 -17.73 -3.50
N TYR A 388 48.02 -17.83 -2.21
CA TYR A 388 47.24 -18.89 -1.58
C TYR A 388 46.11 -18.27 -0.77
N LEU A 389 44.95 -18.91 -0.78
CA LEU A 389 43.82 -18.55 0.04
C LEU A 389 43.62 -19.64 1.09
N SER A 390 43.29 -19.26 2.32
CA SER A 390 42.93 -20.21 3.38
C SER A 390 41.77 -21.12 2.98
N ASP A 391 41.82 -22.37 3.43
CA ASP A 391 40.76 -23.36 3.18
C ASP A 391 39.38 -22.85 3.58
N ASN A 392 38.44 -22.89 2.64
CA ASN A 392 37.05 -22.50 2.85
C ASN A 392 36.14 -23.19 1.82
N LYS A 393 34.81 -23.09 2.01
CA LYS A 393 33.83 -23.81 1.17
C LYS A 393 33.24 -22.99 0.02
N HIS A 394 33.29 -21.66 0.09
CA HIS A 394 32.54 -20.76 -0.81
C HIS A 394 33.41 -20.02 -1.81
N PHE A 395 34.69 -19.81 -1.52
CA PHE A 395 35.60 -18.97 -2.29
C PHE A 395 36.84 -19.73 -2.71
N SER A 396 37.20 -19.59 -3.98
CA SER A 396 38.50 -20.02 -4.52
C SER A 396 39.30 -18.79 -4.97
N LEU A 397 40.57 -19.02 -5.29
CA LEU A 397 41.47 -17.98 -5.76
C LEU A 397 41.83 -18.24 -7.23
N ALA A 398 41.54 -17.28 -8.10
CA ALA A 398 42.02 -17.28 -9.48
C ALA A 398 43.17 -16.29 -9.60
N VAL A 399 44.35 -16.78 -10.00
CA VAL A 399 45.53 -15.93 -10.22
C VAL A 399 45.73 -15.74 -11.70
N GLN A 400 45.66 -14.49 -12.17
CA GLN A 400 45.95 -14.14 -13.55
C GLN A 400 47.38 -13.61 -13.67
N THR A 401 48.15 -14.13 -14.64
CA THR A 401 49.49 -13.63 -14.95
C THR A 401 49.42 -12.71 -16.16
N GLY A 402 49.65 -11.41 -15.96
CA GLY A 402 49.71 -10.43 -17.05
C GLY A 402 50.96 -10.60 -17.92
N GLY A 403 50.95 -9.98 -19.11
CA GLY A 403 52.07 -10.06 -20.07
C GLY A 403 53.41 -9.49 -19.58
N SER A 404 53.42 -8.75 -18.47
CA SER A 404 54.61 -8.23 -17.78
C SER A 404 55.15 -9.15 -16.68
N GLY A 405 54.52 -10.30 -16.42
CA GLY A 405 54.84 -11.18 -15.30
C GLY A 405 54.17 -10.80 -13.96
N ALA A 406 53.41 -9.69 -13.92
CA ALA A 406 52.61 -9.31 -12.76
C ALA A 406 51.47 -10.33 -12.52
N LYS A 407 51.37 -10.84 -11.29
CA LYS A 407 50.34 -11.80 -10.88
C LYS A 407 49.27 -11.08 -10.07
N ASN A 408 48.04 -11.08 -10.57
CA ASN A 408 46.89 -10.47 -9.90
C ASN A 408 45.98 -11.56 -9.34
N ALA A 409 45.51 -11.35 -8.12
CA ALA A 409 44.63 -12.30 -7.44
C ALA A 409 43.16 -11.86 -7.52
N GLU A 410 42.30 -12.75 -7.98
CA GLU A 410 40.84 -12.58 -7.98
C GLU A 410 40.22 -13.61 -7.05
N LEU A 411 39.33 -13.16 -6.18
CA LEU A 411 38.48 -14.06 -5.39
C LEU A 411 37.31 -14.51 -6.26
N VAL A 412 37.09 -15.81 -6.36
CA VAL A 412 36.00 -16.39 -7.16
C VAL A 412 35.00 -17.05 -6.23
N LEU A 413 33.72 -16.73 -6.40
CA LEU A 413 32.64 -17.36 -5.65
C LEU A 413 32.29 -18.72 -6.27
N GLU A 414 32.65 -19.81 -5.61
CA GLU A 414 32.44 -21.19 -6.06
C GLU A 414 31.09 -21.77 -5.65
N LYS A 415 30.52 -21.30 -4.53
CA LYS A 415 29.20 -21.71 -4.05
C LYS A 415 28.39 -20.47 -3.70
N PRO A 416 27.05 -20.52 -3.85
CA PRO A 416 26.20 -19.42 -3.40
C PRO A 416 26.47 -19.10 -1.91
N LEU A 417 26.30 -17.84 -1.57
CA LEU A 417 26.33 -17.38 -0.18
C LEU A 417 24.91 -17.40 0.36
N ASP A 418 24.80 -17.54 1.68
CA ASP A 418 23.56 -17.52 2.44
C ASP A 418 23.92 -16.78 3.73
N ARG A 419 23.39 -15.56 3.89
CA ARG A 419 23.71 -14.70 5.04
C ARG A 419 23.10 -15.29 6.32
N GLU A 420 21.91 -15.88 6.24
CA GLU A 420 21.20 -16.53 7.35
C GLU A 420 21.98 -17.72 7.90
N GLU A 421 22.73 -18.44 7.05
CA GLU A 421 23.68 -19.47 7.48
C GLU A 421 24.98 -18.86 8.02
N GLN A 422 25.62 -17.96 7.27
CA GLN A 422 26.90 -17.34 7.66
C GLN A 422 27.10 -15.92 7.10
N ALA A 423 26.74 -14.92 7.90
CA ALA A 423 26.86 -13.50 7.53
C ALA A 423 28.30 -12.97 7.35
N VAL A 424 29.31 -13.63 7.93
CA VAL A 424 30.71 -13.18 7.87
C VAL A 424 31.68 -14.34 7.60
N HIS A 425 32.49 -14.20 6.55
CA HIS A 425 33.61 -15.09 6.27
C HIS A 425 34.93 -14.38 6.52
N ASN A 426 35.81 -15.00 7.32
CA ASN A 426 37.17 -14.53 7.54
C ASN A 426 38.14 -15.48 6.83
N LEU A 427 38.81 -14.97 5.80
CA LEU A 427 39.80 -15.71 5.02
C LEU A 427 41.18 -15.08 5.19
N ILE A 428 42.23 -15.85 4.91
CA ILE A 428 43.61 -15.37 4.92
C ILE A 428 44.16 -15.52 3.50
N LEU A 429 44.62 -14.42 2.92
CA LEU A 429 45.33 -14.39 1.65
C LEU A 429 46.82 -14.33 1.93
N THR A 430 47.57 -15.29 1.40
CA THR A 430 49.02 -15.40 1.57
C THR A 430 49.70 -15.20 0.23
N ALA A 431 50.58 -14.20 0.11
CA ALA A 431 51.48 -14.05 -1.02
C ALA A 431 52.85 -14.65 -0.66
N THR A 432 53.49 -15.30 -1.62
CA THR A 432 54.79 -15.96 -1.46
C THR A 432 55.71 -15.57 -2.61
N ASP A 433 56.96 -15.27 -2.29
CA ASP A 433 58.03 -15.13 -3.27
C ASP A 433 58.53 -16.51 -3.75
N GLY A 434 59.52 -16.53 -4.63
CA GLY A 434 60.18 -17.75 -5.10
C GLY A 434 61.63 -17.88 -4.67
N GLY A 435 62.08 -17.08 -3.71
CA GLY A 435 63.47 -17.09 -3.23
C GLY A 435 63.79 -18.30 -2.33
N ASP A 436 65.06 -18.47 -1.99
CA ASP A 436 65.53 -19.49 -1.03
C ASP A 436 66.28 -18.81 0.14
N PRO A 437 65.68 -18.68 1.34
CA PRO A 437 64.38 -19.22 1.75
C PRO A 437 63.19 -18.43 1.17
N VAL A 438 62.06 -19.13 0.97
CA VAL A 438 60.78 -18.51 0.57
C VAL A 438 60.27 -17.62 1.69
N ARG A 439 59.89 -16.39 1.38
CA ARG A 439 59.26 -15.46 2.33
C ARG A 439 57.82 -15.19 1.91
N SER A 440 56.99 -14.85 2.89
CA SER A 440 55.54 -14.72 2.70
C SER A 440 54.97 -13.54 3.47
N GLY A 441 53.89 -12.99 2.91
CA GLY A 441 53.05 -11.99 3.56
C GLY A 441 51.61 -12.44 3.59
N THR A 442 50.89 -12.07 4.64
CA THR A 442 49.48 -12.43 4.82
C THR A 442 48.61 -11.19 4.96
N ALA A 443 47.40 -11.22 4.42
CA ALA A 443 46.33 -10.27 4.68
C ALA A 443 45.04 -10.99 5.04
N GLN A 444 44.29 -10.45 6.00
CA GLN A 444 42.99 -10.98 6.38
C GLN A 444 41.90 -10.41 5.46
N ILE A 445 41.12 -11.25 4.82
CA ILE A 445 39.93 -10.85 4.05
C ILE A 445 38.71 -11.09 4.93
N ARG A 446 38.01 -10.02 5.30
CA ARG A 446 36.71 -10.08 5.97
C ARG A 446 35.62 -9.82 4.94
N ILE A 447 34.87 -10.86 4.61
CA ILE A 447 33.73 -10.77 3.70
C ILE A 447 32.49 -10.60 4.55
N THR A 448 31.80 -9.48 4.37
CA THR A 448 30.48 -9.24 4.96
C THR A 448 29.45 -9.56 3.90
N VAL A 449 28.61 -10.55 4.16
CA VAL A 449 27.51 -10.89 3.25
C VAL A 449 26.42 -9.85 3.44
N LEU A 450 26.03 -9.19 2.35
CA LEU A 450 24.92 -8.23 2.35
C LEU A 450 23.62 -8.97 2.09
N ASP A 451 22.66 -8.69 2.96
CA ASP A 451 21.29 -9.18 2.92
C ASP A 451 20.57 -8.78 1.60
N ALA A 452 19.79 -9.70 1.08
CA ALA A 452 18.82 -9.51 0.02
C ALA A 452 17.48 -10.07 0.50
N ASN A 453 16.37 -9.48 0.04
CA ASN A 453 15.04 -9.96 0.39
C ASN A 453 14.73 -11.28 -0.35
N ASP A 454 15.21 -12.40 0.17
CA ASP A 454 15.06 -13.74 -0.42
C ASP A 454 14.35 -14.74 0.48
N ASN A 455 14.14 -14.40 1.76
CA ASN A 455 13.19 -15.06 2.62
C ASN A 455 11.88 -14.26 2.64
N ALA A 456 10.76 -14.98 2.54
CA ALA A 456 9.45 -14.37 2.75
C ALA A 456 9.00 -14.63 4.19
N PRO A 457 8.15 -13.76 4.78
CA PRO A 457 7.68 -13.96 6.14
C PRO A 457 6.98 -15.31 6.30
N VAL A 458 7.24 -16.06 7.37
CA VAL A 458 6.62 -17.37 7.60
C VAL A 458 5.76 -17.34 8.86
N PHE A 459 4.46 -17.60 8.70
CA PHE A 459 3.56 -17.73 9.84
C PHE A 459 3.87 -18.94 10.72
N SER A 460 3.77 -18.79 12.04
CA SER A 460 3.96 -19.88 13.00
C SER A 460 2.94 -21.03 12.83
N GLN A 461 1.76 -20.73 12.29
CA GLN A 461 0.70 -21.69 11.98
C GLN A 461 0.12 -21.42 10.58
N SER A 462 -0.16 -22.49 9.85
CA SER A 462 -0.82 -22.41 8.54
C SER A 462 -2.32 -22.07 8.65
N VAL A 463 -2.94 -22.38 9.80
CA VAL A 463 -4.33 -22.02 10.14
C VAL A 463 -4.43 -21.77 11.64
N TYR A 464 -4.98 -20.63 12.04
CA TYR A 464 -5.30 -20.29 13.43
C TYR A 464 -6.79 -20.57 13.67
N LYS A 465 -7.13 -21.24 14.77
CA LYS A 465 -8.52 -21.51 15.16
C LYS A 465 -8.82 -20.83 16.48
N VAL A 466 -9.88 -20.05 16.52
CA VAL A 466 -10.32 -19.34 17.72
C VAL A 466 -11.84 -19.49 17.89
N SER A 467 -12.28 -19.54 19.14
CA SER A 467 -13.69 -19.54 19.51
C SER A 467 -14.00 -18.32 20.35
N VAL A 468 -15.08 -17.62 20.03
CA VAL A 468 -15.48 -16.36 20.68
C VAL A 468 -16.98 -16.36 20.92
N LEU A 469 -17.42 -15.88 22.09
CA LEU A 469 -18.84 -15.67 22.35
C LEU A 469 -19.36 -14.52 21.49
N GLU A 470 -20.58 -14.62 20.96
CA GLU A 470 -21.13 -13.54 20.12
C GLU A 470 -21.29 -12.20 20.87
N ASN A 471 -21.55 -12.26 22.18
CA ASN A 471 -21.66 -11.09 23.03
C ASN A 471 -20.29 -10.52 23.48
N ALA A 472 -19.18 -10.97 22.89
CA ALA A 472 -17.85 -10.48 23.20
C ALA A 472 -17.76 -8.96 22.99
N PRO A 473 -17.17 -8.22 23.95
CA PRO A 473 -17.09 -6.77 23.86
C PRO A 473 -16.13 -6.33 22.74
N ILE A 474 -16.40 -5.15 22.18
CA ILE A 474 -15.49 -4.48 21.24
C ILE A 474 -14.12 -4.30 21.90
N GLY A 475 -13.06 -4.65 21.17
CA GLY A 475 -11.67 -4.68 21.64
C GLY A 475 -11.23 -6.03 22.20
N PHE A 476 -12.11 -7.04 22.29
CA PHE A 476 -11.72 -8.39 22.69
C PHE A 476 -10.68 -8.97 21.72
N LEU A 477 -9.56 -9.45 22.26
CA LEU A 477 -8.49 -10.07 21.47
C LEU A 477 -8.89 -11.50 21.09
N LEU A 478 -9.03 -11.76 19.79
CA LEU A 478 -9.34 -13.10 19.25
C LEU A 478 -8.07 -13.96 19.25
N VAL A 479 -7.07 -13.52 18.48
CA VAL A 479 -5.81 -14.24 18.31
C VAL A 479 -4.73 -13.28 17.86
N THR A 480 -3.48 -13.58 18.21
CA THR A 480 -2.31 -12.87 17.68
C THR A 480 -1.66 -13.75 16.63
N VAL A 481 -1.69 -13.31 15.37
CA VAL A 481 -0.95 -13.99 14.29
C VAL A 481 0.50 -13.53 14.32
N ASN A 482 1.43 -14.49 14.26
CA ASN A 482 2.86 -14.20 14.24
C ASN A 482 3.48 -14.79 12.97
N ALA A 483 4.18 -13.94 12.22
CA ALA A 483 5.03 -14.32 11.10
C ALA A 483 6.45 -13.83 11.35
N GLU A 484 7.41 -14.71 11.11
CA GLU A 484 8.83 -14.45 11.29
C GLU A 484 9.52 -14.44 9.93
N ASP A 485 10.30 -13.40 9.69
CA ASP A 485 11.19 -13.30 8.53
C ASP A 485 12.64 -13.44 9.01
N ARG A 486 13.48 -14.12 8.22
CA ARG A 486 14.86 -14.46 8.58
C ARG A 486 15.89 -13.43 8.08
N ASP A 487 15.48 -12.52 7.21
CA ASP A 487 16.34 -11.50 6.63
C ASP A 487 16.77 -10.45 7.68
N GLU A 488 17.46 -9.39 7.26
CA GLU A 488 17.97 -8.33 8.15
C GLU A 488 17.34 -6.95 7.88
N GLY A 489 17.06 -6.21 8.95
CA GLY A 489 16.61 -4.82 8.84
C GLY A 489 15.21 -4.71 8.22
N ILE A 490 15.06 -3.92 7.15
CA ILE A 490 13.75 -3.65 6.54
C ILE A 490 13.17 -4.89 5.84
N ASN A 491 14.03 -5.79 5.37
CA ASN A 491 13.64 -7.06 4.77
C ASN A 491 13.07 -8.02 5.83
N SER A 492 13.41 -7.80 7.11
CA SER A 492 12.84 -8.57 8.23
C SER A 492 11.61 -7.93 8.89
N GLU A 493 11.26 -6.69 8.53
CA GLU A 493 10.15 -5.96 9.18
C GLU A 493 8.80 -6.41 8.59
N VAL A 494 8.08 -7.24 9.34
CA VAL A 494 6.80 -7.79 8.92
C VAL A 494 5.63 -6.86 9.24
N ALA A 495 4.84 -6.54 8.23
CA ALA A 495 3.56 -5.85 8.35
C ALA A 495 2.38 -6.78 8.04
N TYR A 496 1.35 -6.73 8.88
CA TYR A 496 0.15 -7.56 8.75
C TYR A 496 -0.99 -6.78 8.08
N SER A 497 -1.72 -7.44 7.17
CA SER A 497 -2.89 -6.86 6.50
C SER A 497 -3.91 -7.94 6.12
N PHE A 498 -5.14 -7.54 5.82
CA PHE A 498 -6.14 -8.46 5.27
C PHE A 498 -5.93 -8.60 3.76
N ARG A 499 -5.70 -9.82 3.26
CA ARG A 499 -5.61 -10.06 1.82
C ARG A 499 -6.97 -9.91 1.16
N LYS A 500 -7.97 -10.57 1.76
CA LYS A 500 -9.35 -10.58 1.32
C LYS A 500 -10.23 -10.64 2.55
N ILE A 501 -11.10 -9.66 2.67
CA ILE A 501 -12.09 -9.56 3.75
C ILE A 501 -13.43 -9.13 3.16
N SER A 502 -14.50 -9.75 3.62
CA SER A 502 -15.86 -9.38 3.25
C SER A 502 -16.21 -7.99 3.82
N ARG A 503 -17.14 -7.27 3.19
CA ARG A 503 -17.61 -5.97 3.73
C ARG A 503 -18.16 -6.12 5.16
N LYS A 504 -18.87 -7.21 5.46
CA LYS A 504 -19.40 -7.51 6.79
C LYS A 504 -18.26 -7.80 7.79
N GLU A 505 -17.35 -8.72 7.45
CA GLU A 505 -16.19 -9.07 8.27
C GLU A 505 -15.33 -7.84 8.64
N SER A 506 -15.13 -6.91 7.69
CA SER A 506 -14.36 -5.68 7.94
C SER A 506 -14.98 -4.72 8.95
N GLN A 507 -16.24 -4.93 9.33
CA GLN A 507 -16.94 -4.16 10.36
C GLN A 507 -16.88 -4.84 11.73
N ILE A 508 -16.63 -6.15 11.79
CA ILE A 508 -16.64 -6.96 13.02
C ILE A 508 -15.24 -7.25 13.56
N VAL A 509 -14.20 -7.24 12.73
CA VAL A 509 -12.82 -7.51 13.16
C VAL A 509 -11.85 -6.42 12.70
N GLN A 510 -10.80 -6.23 13.50
CA GLN A 510 -9.68 -5.34 13.23
C GLN A 510 -8.36 -6.09 13.41
N LEU A 511 -7.40 -5.84 12.52
CA LEU A 511 -6.05 -6.38 12.59
C LEU A 511 -5.05 -5.23 12.82
N ASN A 512 -4.21 -5.38 13.83
CA ASN A 512 -3.09 -4.48 14.05
C ASN A 512 -1.94 -4.82 13.10
N SER A 513 -1.53 -3.85 12.27
CA SER A 513 -0.54 -4.07 11.21
C SER A 513 0.88 -4.30 11.73
N ARG A 514 1.20 -3.97 12.98
CA ARG A 514 2.54 -4.20 13.57
C ARG A 514 2.57 -5.39 14.53
N THR A 515 1.55 -5.56 15.36
CA THR A 515 1.54 -6.60 16.40
C THR A 515 0.94 -7.92 15.94
N GLY A 516 0.18 -7.92 14.83
CA GLY A 516 -0.55 -9.10 14.37
C GLY A 516 -1.75 -9.46 15.25
N GLU A 517 -2.16 -8.58 16.16
CA GLU A 517 -3.33 -8.78 17.02
C GLU A 517 -4.62 -8.61 16.20
N LEU A 518 -5.41 -9.68 16.13
CA LEU A 518 -6.76 -9.66 15.57
C LEU A 518 -7.77 -9.52 16.72
N SER A 519 -8.55 -8.44 16.72
CA SER A 519 -9.52 -8.12 17.77
C SER A 519 -10.90 -7.84 17.20
N VAL A 520 -11.93 -7.97 18.04
CA VAL A 520 -13.31 -7.62 17.71
C VAL A 520 -13.47 -6.11 17.61
N GLN A 521 -14.06 -5.61 16.53
CA GLN A 521 -14.35 -4.18 16.28
C GLN A 521 -15.85 -3.86 16.27
N GLY A 522 -16.69 -4.85 15.97
CA GLY A 522 -18.14 -4.72 15.91
C GLY A 522 -18.83 -5.88 16.61
N ASN A 523 -20.15 -5.84 16.65
CA ASN A 523 -20.95 -6.90 17.27
C ASN A 523 -20.87 -8.19 16.45
N LEU A 524 -20.64 -9.30 17.14
CA LEU A 524 -20.77 -10.64 16.58
C LEU A 524 -22.21 -11.11 16.83
N ASP A 525 -22.75 -11.88 15.89
CA ASP A 525 -24.13 -12.39 15.90
C ASP A 525 -24.05 -13.82 15.32
N TYR A 526 -24.29 -14.80 16.16
CA TYR A 526 -24.21 -16.22 15.83
C TYR A 526 -25.33 -16.62 14.85
N GLU A 527 -26.53 -16.07 15.03
CA GLU A 527 -27.70 -16.31 14.17
C GLU A 527 -27.48 -15.76 12.75
N GLU A 528 -26.68 -14.71 12.60
CA GLU A 528 -26.26 -14.21 11.28
C GLU A 528 -25.14 -15.06 10.68
N SER A 529 -24.11 -15.41 11.46
CA SER A 529 -22.98 -16.24 11.00
C SER A 529 -22.24 -16.95 12.14
N ASP A 530 -22.39 -18.27 12.21
CA ASP A 530 -21.76 -19.16 13.19
C ASP A 530 -20.22 -19.25 13.10
N SER A 531 -19.67 -18.88 11.94
CA SER A 531 -18.25 -18.96 11.66
C SER A 531 -17.86 -18.13 10.46
N PHE A 532 -16.62 -17.63 10.45
CA PHE A 532 -16.06 -16.94 9.30
C PHE A 532 -14.55 -17.19 9.19
N GLU A 533 -14.07 -17.08 7.96
CA GLU A 533 -12.68 -17.30 7.60
C GLU A 533 -12.05 -15.99 7.12
N ILE A 534 -10.94 -15.62 7.74
CA ILE A 534 -10.19 -14.42 7.40
C ILE A 534 -8.84 -14.83 6.82
N GLU A 535 -8.52 -14.35 5.62
CA GLU A 535 -7.19 -14.48 5.02
C GLU A 535 -6.30 -13.31 5.43
N VAL A 536 -5.30 -13.60 6.27
CA VAL A 536 -4.32 -12.62 6.74
C VAL A 536 -3.04 -12.76 5.91
N GLN A 537 -2.50 -11.62 5.50
CA GLN A 537 -1.23 -11.49 4.79
C GLN A 537 -0.18 -10.86 5.71
N ALA A 538 0.98 -11.49 5.77
CA ALA A 538 2.21 -10.91 6.33
C ALA A 538 3.09 -10.51 5.14
N GLN A 539 3.58 -9.27 5.12
CA GLN A 539 4.41 -8.73 4.05
C GLN A 539 5.64 -8.04 4.66
N ASP A 540 6.83 -8.34 4.17
CA ASP A 540 8.06 -7.64 4.55
C ASP A 540 8.17 -6.25 3.92
N GLY A 541 9.23 -5.49 4.23
CA GLY A 541 9.44 -4.12 3.76
C GLY A 541 9.64 -3.95 2.24
N GLU A 542 10.08 -4.99 1.53
CA GLU A 542 10.36 -4.95 0.07
C GLU A 542 9.35 -5.77 -0.76
N GLY A 543 8.40 -6.42 -0.10
CA GLY A 543 7.14 -6.87 -0.66
C GLY A 543 6.95 -8.36 -0.84
N LEU A 544 7.86 -9.25 -0.37
CA LEU A 544 7.51 -10.68 -0.31
C LEU A 544 6.45 -10.87 0.77
N SER A 545 5.59 -11.88 0.57
CA SER A 545 4.46 -12.07 1.47
C SER A 545 4.05 -13.52 1.59
N ALA A 546 3.52 -13.85 2.77
CA ALA A 546 2.88 -15.11 3.05
C ALA A 546 1.44 -14.90 3.51
N LEU A 547 0.70 -16.01 3.50
CA LEU A 547 -0.73 -16.03 3.78
C LEU A 547 -1.03 -17.08 4.83
N THR A 548 -1.94 -16.76 5.73
CA THR A 548 -2.53 -17.69 6.67
C THR A 548 -4.02 -17.45 6.78
N LYS A 549 -4.72 -18.44 7.33
CA LYS A 549 -6.17 -18.40 7.54
C LYS A 549 -6.48 -18.36 9.03
N VAL A 550 -7.37 -17.48 9.43
CA VAL A 550 -7.93 -17.45 10.78
C VAL A 550 -9.37 -17.91 10.68
N LEU A 551 -9.67 -19.06 11.30
CA LEU A 551 -11.01 -19.61 11.43
C LEU A 551 -11.58 -19.17 12.77
N VAL A 552 -12.56 -18.27 12.72
CA VAL A 552 -13.28 -17.79 13.89
C VAL A 552 -14.57 -18.60 13.98
N SER A 553 -14.75 -19.31 15.10
CA SER A 553 -16.00 -19.98 15.47
C SER A 553 -16.72 -19.11 16.50
N VAL A 554 -17.94 -18.70 16.18
CA VAL A 554 -18.78 -17.96 17.11
C VAL A 554 -19.49 -18.98 17.99
N ILE A 555 -19.54 -18.71 19.30
CA ILE A 555 -20.24 -19.53 20.28
C ILE A 555 -21.53 -18.79 20.63
N ASP A 556 -22.64 -19.45 20.33
CA ASP A 556 -24.01 -19.09 20.70
C ASP A 556 -24.16 -18.84 22.21
N THR A 557 -24.77 -17.71 22.53
CA THR A 557 -25.25 -17.31 23.86
C THR A 557 -26.76 -17.11 23.80
N ASN A 558 -27.48 -17.56 24.83
CA ASN A 558 -28.95 -17.47 24.88
C ASN A 558 -29.48 -16.02 24.94
N ASP A 559 -29.61 -15.37 23.80
CA ASP A 559 -30.00 -13.96 23.66
C ASP A 559 -31.30 -13.76 22.86
N ASN A 560 -31.80 -14.80 22.19
CA ASN A 560 -33.14 -14.81 21.63
C ASN A 560 -34.11 -15.53 22.57
N ALA A 561 -35.31 -14.95 22.73
CA ALA A 561 -36.39 -15.60 23.46
C ALA A 561 -37.26 -16.40 22.47
N PRO A 562 -37.90 -17.51 22.91
CA PRO A 562 -38.75 -18.31 22.05
C PRO A 562 -39.87 -17.49 21.40
N GLU A 563 -40.03 -17.59 20.08
CA GLU A 563 -41.14 -16.99 19.34
C GLU A 563 -42.30 -18.00 19.21
N LEU A 564 -43.48 -17.62 19.71
CA LEU A 564 -44.70 -18.43 19.65
C LEU A 564 -45.67 -17.85 18.61
N THR A 565 -45.90 -18.60 17.53
CA THR A 565 -46.79 -18.21 16.44
C THR A 565 -48.02 -19.12 16.37
N LEU A 566 -49.20 -18.53 16.21
CA LEU A 566 -50.44 -19.27 16.03
C LEU A 566 -50.63 -19.61 14.55
N SER A 567 -50.46 -20.89 14.20
CA SER A 567 -50.68 -21.37 12.83
C SER A 567 -52.17 -21.46 12.50
N SER A 568 -52.98 -21.87 13.49
CA SER A 568 -54.44 -21.85 13.41
C SER A 568 -55.02 -21.71 14.81
N PHE A 569 -56.11 -20.97 14.93
CA PHE A 569 -56.82 -20.76 16.19
C PHE A 569 -58.32 -20.68 15.93
N PHE A 570 -59.07 -21.57 16.56
CA PHE A 570 -60.53 -21.47 16.65
C PHE A 570 -60.86 -20.63 17.90
N SER A 571 -61.36 -19.42 17.70
CA SER A 571 -61.77 -18.53 18.79
C SER A 571 -62.98 -19.02 19.57
N SER A 572 -63.64 -20.07 19.09
CA SER A 572 -64.81 -20.66 19.69
C SER A 572 -64.86 -22.18 19.54
N VAL A 573 -65.32 -22.88 20.57
CA VAL A 573 -65.50 -24.34 20.60
C VAL A 573 -66.88 -24.66 21.19
N THR A 574 -67.58 -25.68 20.68
CA THR A 574 -68.88 -26.08 21.25
C THR A 574 -68.69 -26.89 22.52
N GLU A 575 -69.59 -26.78 23.49
CA GLU A 575 -69.45 -27.50 24.77
C GLU A 575 -69.54 -29.03 24.65
N ASP A 576 -70.30 -29.52 23.67
CA ASP A 576 -70.42 -30.95 23.32
C ASP A 576 -69.16 -31.54 22.66
N SER A 577 -68.09 -30.75 22.53
CA SER A 577 -66.84 -31.20 21.92
C SER A 577 -66.21 -32.34 22.73
N PRO A 578 -65.87 -33.48 22.10
CA PRO A 578 -65.23 -34.58 22.81
C PRO A 578 -63.84 -34.18 23.31
N PRO A 579 -63.29 -34.87 24.34
CA PRO A 579 -61.88 -34.73 24.70
C PRO A 579 -60.98 -35.00 23.48
N TRP A 580 -59.83 -34.33 23.45
CA TRP A 580 -58.86 -34.31 22.34
C TRP A 580 -59.27 -33.52 21.09
N THR A 581 -60.30 -32.67 21.20
CA THR A 581 -60.66 -31.73 20.13
C THR A 581 -59.59 -30.65 20.01
N VAL A 582 -59.05 -30.44 18.81
CA VAL A 582 -57.99 -29.45 18.54
C VAL A 582 -58.58 -28.05 18.42
N ILE A 583 -58.13 -27.13 19.27
CA ILE A 583 -58.56 -25.72 19.34
C ILE A 583 -57.58 -24.80 18.62
N ALA A 584 -56.29 -25.05 18.79
CA ALA A 584 -55.24 -24.24 18.19
C ALA A 584 -54.03 -25.09 17.80
N LEU A 585 -53.36 -24.71 16.71
CA LEU A 585 -52.04 -25.22 16.35
C LEU A 585 -51.02 -24.10 16.55
N LEU A 586 -50.04 -24.36 17.39
CA LEU A 586 -48.98 -23.44 17.78
C LEU A 586 -47.66 -23.91 17.19
N ASN A 587 -46.86 -22.98 16.68
CA ASN A 587 -45.51 -23.22 16.21
C ASN A 587 -44.56 -22.38 17.06
N VAL A 588 -43.60 -23.03 17.70
CA VAL A 588 -42.72 -22.42 18.68
C VAL A 588 -41.29 -22.55 18.21
N GLN A 589 -40.65 -21.44 17.89
CA GLN A 589 -39.30 -21.44 17.34
C GLN A 589 -38.42 -20.54 18.18
N ASP A 590 -37.24 -21.03 18.49
CA ASP A 590 -36.16 -20.21 19.03
C ASP A 590 -35.07 -20.11 17.96
N ARG A 591 -34.41 -18.95 17.90
CA ARG A 591 -33.35 -18.71 16.91
C ARG A 591 -32.00 -19.23 17.39
N ASP A 592 -31.85 -19.34 18.71
CA ASP A 592 -30.65 -19.87 19.32
C ASP A 592 -30.50 -21.38 18.97
N SER A 593 -29.31 -21.92 19.16
CA SER A 593 -28.95 -23.30 18.84
C SER A 593 -28.77 -24.17 20.08
N GLY A 594 -28.78 -25.50 19.86
CA GLY A 594 -28.53 -26.47 20.93
C GLY A 594 -29.53 -26.37 22.09
N GLY A 595 -29.02 -26.25 23.32
CA GLY A 595 -29.85 -26.11 24.51
C GLY A 595 -30.52 -24.75 24.65
N ASN A 596 -29.90 -23.70 24.08
CA ASN A 596 -30.46 -22.35 24.06
C ASN A 596 -31.71 -22.33 23.14
N GLY A 597 -31.66 -23.04 22.01
CA GLY A 597 -32.81 -23.16 21.11
C GLY A 597 -33.92 -24.15 21.51
N GLU A 598 -33.73 -24.96 22.56
CA GLU A 598 -34.66 -26.05 22.89
C GLU A 598 -35.82 -25.56 23.77
N VAL A 599 -37.01 -25.46 23.19
CA VAL A 599 -38.17 -24.86 23.88
C VAL A 599 -39.13 -25.90 24.48
N THR A 600 -39.57 -25.60 25.70
CA THR A 600 -40.65 -26.31 26.40
C THR A 600 -41.87 -25.40 26.59
N CYS A 601 -43.06 -25.92 26.32
CA CYS A 601 -44.31 -25.15 26.43
C CYS A 601 -45.18 -25.64 27.59
N SER A 602 -45.83 -24.72 28.28
CA SER A 602 -46.72 -25.02 29.41
C SER A 602 -47.95 -24.11 29.41
N ILE A 603 -49.04 -24.59 30.01
CA ILE A 603 -50.26 -23.81 30.27
C ILE A 603 -50.26 -23.44 31.76
N SER A 604 -50.57 -22.17 32.06
CA SER A 604 -50.72 -21.73 33.44
C SER A 604 -52.11 -22.10 34.00
N GLY A 605 -52.14 -22.76 35.15
CA GLY A 605 -53.36 -23.08 35.88
C GLY A 605 -53.96 -24.46 35.57
N LYS A 606 -55.01 -24.83 36.32
CA LYS A 606 -55.76 -26.08 36.12
C LYS A 606 -56.95 -25.85 35.21
N LEU A 607 -56.68 -25.71 33.91
CA LEU A 607 -57.71 -25.54 32.88
C LEU A 607 -58.09 -26.90 32.26
N PRO A 608 -59.29 -27.06 31.67
CA PRO A 608 -59.71 -28.28 30.98
C PRO A 608 -59.05 -28.45 29.60
N PHE A 609 -57.86 -27.87 29.40
CA PHE A 609 -57.10 -27.90 28.16
C PHE A 609 -55.69 -28.39 28.41
N ARG A 610 -55.09 -29.01 27.39
CA ARG A 610 -53.73 -29.55 27.43
C ARG A 610 -52.98 -29.19 26.16
N LEU A 611 -51.67 -28.97 26.27
CA LEU A 611 -50.78 -28.91 25.12
C LEU A 611 -50.26 -30.31 24.82
N GLU A 612 -50.46 -30.76 23.59
CA GLU A 612 -49.90 -32.01 23.09
C GLU A 612 -48.85 -31.69 22.02
N LYS A 613 -47.61 -32.11 22.25
CA LYS A 613 -46.54 -31.94 21.26
C LYS A 613 -46.84 -32.84 20.07
N SER A 614 -46.98 -32.24 18.89
CA SER A 614 -47.35 -32.96 17.67
C SER A 614 -46.10 -33.47 16.97
N PHE A 615 -45.45 -32.65 16.14
CA PHE A 615 -44.21 -32.98 15.44
C PHE A 615 -43.26 -31.78 15.50
N ASP A 616 -41.98 -32.05 15.73
CA ASP A 616 -40.93 -31.03 15.80
C ASP A 616 -41.28 -29.90 16.80
N ASN A 617 -41.43 -28.67 16.32
CA ASN A 617 -41.71 -27.47 17.09
C ASN A 617 -43.22 -27.10 17.16
N TYR A 618 -44.10 -28.01 16.73
CA TYR A 618 -45.54 -27.79 16.73
C TYR A 618 -46.23 -28.38 17.96
N TYR A 619 -47.10 -27.58 18.59
CA TYR A 619 -47.94 -27.96 19.72
C TYR A 619 -49.42 -27.79 19.34
N SER A 620 -50.24 -28.76 19.71
CA SER A 620 -51.69 -28.68 19.57
C SER A 620 -52.32 -28.39 20.92
N LEU A 621 -53.12 -27.32 21.01
CA LEU A 621 -53.97 -27.07 22.16
C LEU A 621 -55.25 -27.89 22.00
N VAL A 622 -55.48 -28.83 22.92
CA VAL A 622 -56.60 -29.76 22.88
C VAL A 622 -57.47 -29.69 24.13
N THR A 623 -58.74 -30.08 24.01
CA THR A 623 -59.61 -30.32 25.17
C THR A 623 -59.13 -31.55 25.95
N ASP A 624 -58.96 -31.42 27.26
CA ASP A 624 -58.59 -32.54 28.15
C ASP A 624 -59.84 -33.15 28.82
N ARG A 625 -60.85 -32.32 29.06
CA ARG A 625 -62.10 -32.69 29.75
C ARG A 625 -63.32 -32.14 28.99
N ALA A 626 -64.50 -32.65 29.34
CA ALA A 626 -65.77 -32.11 28.85
C ALA A 626 -65.90 -30.62 29.24
N LEU A 627 -66.49 -29.85 28.33
CA LEU A 627 -66.77 -28.43 28.50
C LEU A 627 -68.27 -28.28 28.84
N ASP A 628 -68.58 -27.22 29.59
CA ASP A 628 -69.93 -26.89 30.06
C ASP A 628 -70.01 -25.35 30.09
N ARG A 629 -70.84 -24.78 29.22
CA ARG A 629 -70.96 -23.34 29.02
C ARG A 629 -71.75 -22.70 30.17
N GLU A 630 -72.75 -23.38 30.70
CA GLU A 630 -73.55 -22.95 31.85
C GLU A 630 -72.66 -22.78 33.08
N GLN A 631 -71.58 -23.56 33.19
CA GLN A 631 -70.55 -23.39 34.20
C GLN A 631 -69.53 -22.27 33.85
N VAL A 632 -68.91 -22.34 32.67
CA VAL A 632 -67.89 -21.36 32.23
C VAL A 632 -68.02 -21.10 30.72
N SER A 633 -68.44 -19.89 30.36
CA SER A 633 -68.71 -19.49 28.97
C SER A 633 -67.48 -18.98 28.20
N GLU A 634 -66.40 -18.59 28.88
CA GLU A 634 -65.17 -18.09 28.26
C GLU A 634 -63.93 -18.45 29.09
N TYR A 635 -62.87 -18.89 28.41
CA TYR A 635 -61.58 -19.23 29.01
C TYR A 635 -60.46 -18.36 28.46
N ASN A 636 -59.61 -17.86 29.36
CA ASN A 636 -58.36 -17.20 29.01
C ASN A 636 -57.19 -18.17 29.20
N VAL A 637 -56.76 -18.80 28.12
CA VAL A 637 -55.68 -19.78 28.13
C VAL A 637 -54.35 -19.08 27.91
N THR A 638 -53.51 -19.01 28.95
CA THR A 638 -52.16 -18.45 28.85
C THR A 638 -51.14 -19.56 28.62
N ILE A 639 -50.43 -19.48 27.50
CA ILE A 639 -49.37 -20.42 27.11
C ILE A 639 -48.03 -19.73 27.31
N THR A 640 -47.11 -20.43 27.98
CA THR A 640 -45.74 -19.99 28.23
C THR A 640 -44.78 -20.92 27.52
N ALA A 641 -43.98 -20.39 26.61
CA ALA A 641 -42.86 -21.06 25.97
C ALA A 641 -41.57 -20.63 26.70
N THR A 642 -40.72 -21.58 27.08
CA THR A 642 -39.48 -21.33 27.81
C THR A 642 -38.37 -22.19 27.23
N ASP A 643 -37.27 -21.55 26.85
CA ASP A 643 -36.07 -22.24 26.39
C ASP A 643 -35.37 -23.01 27.51
N ARG A 644 -34.24 -23.68 27.19
CA ARG A 644 -33.37 -24.33 28.18
C ARG A 644 -32.03 -23.61 28.34
N GLY A 645 -31.99 -22.33 27.97
CA GLY A 645 -30.86 -21.46 28.19
C GLY A 645 -30.55 -21.24 29.66
N ASN A 646 -29.38 -20.63 29.94
CA ASN A 646 -29.00 -20.26 31.29
C ASN A 646 -28.40 -18.83 31.32
N PRO A 647 -29.19 -17.80 31.72
CA PRO A 647 -30.56 -17.87 32.24
C PRO A 647 -31.58 -18.23 31.14
N PRO A 648 -32.70 -18.88 31.48
CA PRO A 648 -33.72 -19.22 30.49
C PRO A 648 -34.56 -17.99 30.11
N LEU A 649 -34.91 -17.85 28.84
CA LEU A 649 -35.83 -16.84 28.33
C LEU A 649 -37.20 -17.45 28.02
N SER A 650 -38.24 -16.64 28.14
CA SER A 650 -39.62 -17.11 28.03
C SER A 650 -40.56 -16.11 27.38
N THR A 651 -41.50 -16.60 26.59
CA THR A 651 -42.55 -15.82 25.92
C THR A 651 -43.93 -16.30 26.34
N ILE A 652 -44.84 -15.37 26.59
CA ILE A 652 -46.20 -15.63 27.08
C ILE A 652 -47.22 -15.15 26.05
N THR A 653 -48.21 -15.98 25.73
CA THR A 653 -49.33 -15.65 24.84
C THR A 653 -50.66 -16.05 25.46
N ALA A 654 -51.66 -15.15 25.41
CA ALA A 654 -52.99 -15.40 25.96
C ALA A 654 -54.03 -15.58 24.85
N LEU A 655 -54.82 -16.64 24.93
CA LEU A 655 -55.90 -16.98 23.99
C LEU A 655 -57.25 -16.84 24.69
N SER A 656 -58.16 -16.05 24.10
CA SER A 656 -59.55 -15.89 24.56
C SER A 656 -60.44 -16.88 23.80
N LEU A 657 -60.86 -17.96 24.47
CA LEU A 657 -61.66 -19.03 23.89
C LEU A 657 -63.11 -18.94 24.39
N LYS A 658 -64.06 -18.78 23.46
CA LYS A 658 -65.49 -18.74 23.76
C LYS A 658 -66.13 -20.11 23.63
N ILE A 659 -66.93 -20.51 24.60
CA ILE A 659 -67.70 -21.75 24.53
C ILE A 659 -69.04 -21.45 23.86
N LEU A 660 -69.33 -22.16 22.77
CA LEU A 660 -70.60 -22.07 22.05
C LEU A 660 -71.62 -23.01 22.67
N ASP A 661 -72.82 -22.44 22.85
CA ASP A 661 -73.99 -23.07 23.43
C ASP A 661 -74.59 -24.16 22.53
N LYS A 662 -75.01 -25.25 23.15
CA LYS A 662 -75.79 -26.34 22.59
C LYS A 662 -77.06 -26.49 23.41
N ASN A 663 -78.18 -26.72 22.72
CA ASN A 663 -79.48 -26.87 23.35
C ASN A 663 -79.57 -28.21 24.11
N ASP A 664 -79.00 -28.30 25.30
CA ASP A 664 -78.94 -29.50 26.13
C ASP A 664 -79.74 -29.39 27.43
N ASN A 665 -80.22 -28.19 27.79
CA ASN A 665 -81.13 -27.98 28.91
C ASN A 665 -82.54 -27.65 28.42
N PRO A 666 -83.59 -28.39 28.85
CA PRO A 666 -84.98 -28.03 28.53
C PRO A 666 -85.50 -26.89 29.42
N PRO A 667 -86.51 -26.11 28.97
CA PRO A 667 -87.14 -25.10 29.82
C PRO A 667 -87.74 -25.70 31.09
N THR A 668 -87.53 -25.07 32.24
CA THR A 668 -87.99 -25.57 33.54
C THR A 668 -89.01 -24.62 34.18
N PHE A 669 -90.19 -25.14 34.54
CA PHE A 669 -91.19 -24.36 35.29
C PHE A 669 -90.83 -24.23 36.76
N THR A 670 -91.18 -23.11 37.38
CA THR A 670 -90.93 -22.90 38.82
C THR A 670 -91.76 -23.81 39.74
N GLN A 671 -92.89 -24.33 39.25
CA GLN A 671 -93.81 -25.21 39.98
C GLN A 671 -94.17 -26.42 39.13
N THR A 672 -94.47 -27.55 39.78
CA THR A 672 -94.90 -28.79 39.12
C THR A 672 -96.37 -28.77 38.68
N SER A 673 -97.18 -27.86 39.23
CA SER A 673 -98.59 -27.63 38.88
C SER A 673 -99.05 -26.25 39.35
N TYR A 674 -99.90 -25.58 38.60
CA TYR A 674 -100.47 -24.27 38.95
C TYR A 674 -101.98 -24.36 39.18
N ALA A 675 -102.49 -23.53 40.09
CA ALA A 675 -103.93 -23.36 40.34
C ALA A 675 -104.34 -21.90 40.09
N GLY A 676 -105.36 -21.71 39.26
CA GLY A 676 -105.97 -20.41 38.97
C GLY A 676 -107.38 -20.29 39.53
N TYR A 677 -107.80 -19.07 39.83
CA TYR A 677 -109.16 -18.77 40.28
C TYR A 677 -109.71 -17.61 39.46
N ILE A 678 -110.92 -17.76 38.93
CA ILE A 678 -111.63 -16.70 38.21
C ILE A 678 -113.07 -16.67 38.69
N ALA A 679 -113.61 -15.48 38.97
CA ALA A 679 -115.04 -15.37 39.25
C ALA A 679 -115.85 -15.61 37.97
N GLU A 680 -117.04 -16.18 38.09
CA GLU A 680 -117.97 -16.22 36.97
C GLU A 680 -118.41 -14.82 36.54
N ASN A 681 -119.14 -14.74 35.42
CA ASN A 681 -119.54 -13.47 34.81
C ASN A 681 -118.33 -12.57 34.47
N ASN A 682 -117.15 -13.17 34.30
CA ASN A 682 -115.93 -12.44 34.01
C ASN A 682 -115.98 -11.76 32.64
N PRO A 683 -115.36 -10.57 32.50
CA PRO A 683 -115.22 -9.95 31.19
C PRO A 683 -114.39 -10.84 30.26
N ARG A 684 -114.76 -10.83 28.98
CA ARG A 684 -113.93 -11.44 27.93
C ARG A 684 -112.56 -10.76 27.91
N GLY A 685 -111.50 -11.55 27.91
CA GLY A 685 -110.10 -11.09 27.99
C GLY A 685 -109.57 -10.94 29.41
N ALA A 686 -110.29 -11.39 30.45
CA ALA A 686 -109.78 -11.36 31.82
C ALA A 686 -108.48 -12.18 31.97
N SER A 687 -107.48 -11.62 32.64
CA SER A 687 -106.25 -12.34 32.97
C SER A 687 -106.47 -13.23 34.20
N ILE A 688 -106.07 -14.49 34.12
CA ILE A 688 -106.28 -15.50 35.16
C ILE A 688 -105.01 -15.66 36.02
N LEU A 689 -103.91 -16.05 35.37
CA LEU A 689 -102.61 -16.29 36.00
C LEU A 689 -101.50 -16.16 34.94
N SER A 690 -100.24 -16.07 35.37
CA SER A 690 -99.07 -16.06 34.49
C SER A 690 -98.12 -17.20 34.88
N LEU A 691 -97.70 -17.97 33.89
CA LEU A 691 -96.78 -19.09 34.02
C LEU A 691 -95.36 -18.63 33.69
N GLN A 692 -94.38 -19.11 34.45
CA GLN A 692 -92.98 -18.81 34.22
C GLN A 692 -92.14 -20.10 34.18
N ALA A 693 -91.39 -20.25 33.10
CA ALA A 693 -90.34 -21.22 32.90
C ALA A 693 -89.02 -20.51 32.55
N SER A 694 -87.92 -21.12 32.98
CA SER A 694 -86.55 -20.63 32.78
C SER A 694 -85.70 -21.70 32.11
N ASP A 695 -84.86 -21.27 31.18
CA ASP A 695 -83.95 -22.13 30.45
C ASP A 695 -82.50 -21.66 30.69
N PRO A 696 -81.58 -22.53 31.17
CA PRO A 696 -80.18 -22.19 31.42
C PRO A 696 -79.33 -21.89 30.18
N ASP A 697 -79.78 -22.31 28.99
CA ASP A 697 -79.04 -22.19 27.73
C ASP A 697 -78.87 -20.71 27.30
N TRP A 698 -78.36 -20.46 26.10
CA TRP A 698 -78.07 -19.09 25.65
C TRP A 698 -78.77 -18.70 24.34
N GLY A 699 -79.23 -17.45 24.28
CA GLY A 699 -79.84 -16.88 23.09
C GLY A 699 -81.16 -17.57 22.74
N GLU A 700 -81.24 -18.14 21.53
CA GLU A 700 -82.46 -18.76 21.02
C GLU A 700 -82.75 -20.12 21.68
N ASN A 701 -81.71 -20.82 22.13
CA ASN A 701 -81.81 -22.06 22.90
C ASN A 701 -82.44 -21.82 24.28
N ALA A 702 -82.29 -20.63 24.86
CA ALA A 702 -83.00 -20.25 26.09
C ALA A 702 -84.33 -19.49 25.85
N ARG A 703 -84.73 -19.27 24.61
CA ARG A 703 -85.93 -18.47 24.29
C ARG A 703 -87.20 -19.29 24.50
N VAL A 704 -87.77 -19.20 25.68
CA VAL A 704 -89.00 -19.92 26.04
C VAL A 704 -90.24 -19.36 25.35
N THR A 705 -91.04 -20.26 24.79
CA THR A 705 -92.38 -19.99 24.24
C THR A 705 -93.42 -20.91 24.88
N TYR A 706 -94.59 -20.36 25.21
CA TYR A 706 -95.67 -21.08 25.87
C TYR A 706 -96.78 -21.43 24.89
N SER A 707 -97.30 -22.65 24.97
CA SER A 707 -98.45 -23.09 24.17
C SER A 707 -99.41 -23.96 24.99
N LEU A 708 -100.70 -23.94 24.64
CA LEU A 708 -101.71 -24.79 25.27
C LEU A 708 -101.70 -26.17 24.61
N LEU A 709 -101.41 -27.21 25.40
CA LEU A 709 -101.60 -28.60 25.00
C LEU A 709 -103.06 -28.98 25.25
N LEU A 710 -103.78 -29.26 24.17
CA LEU A 710 -105.16 -29.75 24.23
C LEU A 710 -105.18 -31.09 24.98
N PRO A 711 -106.13 -31.33 25.91
CA PRO A 711 -106.30 -32.67 26.45
C PRO A 711 -106.91 -33.57 25.37
N LEU A 712 -106.14 -34.52 24.84
CA LEU A 712 -106.69 -35.79 24.37
C LEU A 712 -106.82 -36.70 25.60
N LEU A 713 -107.83 -36.46 26.43
CA LEU A 713 -108.21 -37.43 27.45
C LEU A 713 -109.33 -38.34 26.90
N PRO A 714 -109.18 -39.67 26.98
CA PRO A 714 -110.21 -40.60 26.55
C PRO A 714 -111.28 -40.77 27.63
N GLY A 715 -112.53 -40.47 27.29
CA GLY A 715 -113.72 -40.99 27.97
C GLY A 715 -114.54 -39.97 28.79
N GLY A 716 -115.74 -39.67 28.29
CA GLY A 716 -116.80 -38.97 29.02
C GLY A 716 -117.78 -38.29 28.06
N GLU A 717 -118.98 -38.84 27.90
CA GLU A 717 -120.05 -38.30 27.04
C GLU A 717 -120.55 -36.93 27.53
N GLY A 718 -120.63 -35.98 26.59
CA GLY A 718 -121.55 -34.82 26.69
C GLY A 718 -120.89 -33.48 27.00
N SER A 719 -120.66 -32.69 25.94
CA SER A 719 -120.38 -31.24 25.96
C SER A 719 -119.05 -30.79 26.56
N GLU A 720 -117.95 -30.92 25.80
CA GLU A 720 -116.78 -30.07 26.04
C GLU A 720 -116.29 -29.44 24.73
N SER A 721 -116.57 -28.13 24.59
CA SER A 721 -115.92 -27.26 23.62
C SER A 721 -114.40 -27.29 23.83
N PRO A 722 -113.56 -27.30 22.78
CA PRO A 722 -112.10 -27.34 22.94
C PRO A 722 -111.64 -26.22 23.87
N VAL A 723 -110.73 -26.52 24.81
CA VAL A 723 -110.19 -25.56 25.80
C VAL A 723 -109.70 -24.27 25.14
N SER A 724 -109.20 -24.35 23.90
CA SER A 724 -108.80 -23.22 23.06
C SER A 724 -109.92 -22.23 22.72
N SER A 725 -111.19 -22.60 22.88
CA SER A 725 -112.34 -21.70 22.77
C SER A 725 -112.64 -20.92 24.06
N SER A 726 -112.10 -21.39 25.20
CA SER A 726 -112.39 -20.85 26.52
C SER A 726 -111.23 -20.03 27.06
N ILE A 727 -109.99 -20.43 26.74
CA ILE A 727 -108.76 -19.85 27.27
C ILE A 727 -107.76 -19.65 26.14
N SER A 728 -106.98 -18.58 26.21
CA SER A 728 -105.75 -18.38 25.43
C SER A 728 -104.56 -18.19 26.35
N ILE A 729 -103.37 -18.48 25.84
CA ILE A 729 -102.10 -18.17 26.49
C ILE A 729 -101.29 -17.23 25.59
N HIS A 730 -100.65 -16.24 26.19
CA HIS A 730 -99.69 -15.41 25.50
C HIS A 730 -98.36 -16.14 25.40
N SER A 731 -97.86 -16.33 24.18
CA SER A 731 -96.71 -17.19 23.89
C SER A 731 -95.40 -16.74 24.54
N GLU A 732 -95.22 -15.44 24.82
CA GLU A 732 -93.96 -14.95 25.42
C GLU A 732 -94.04 -14.70 26.94
N SER A 733 -95.14 -14.11 27.44
CA SER A 733 -95.30 -13.77 28.85
C SER A 733 -95.89 -14.89 29.71
N GLY A 734 -96.37 -15.98 29.08
CA GLY A 734 -97.04 -17.07 29.78
C GLY A 734 -98.36 -16.66 30.46
N ALA A 735 -98.89 -15.46 30.17
CA ALA A 735 -100.14 -14.97 30.73
C ALA A 735 -101.35 -15.70 30.11
N VAL A 736 -102.21 -16.24 30.96
CA VAL A 736 -103.41 -16.99 30.60
C VAL A 736 -104.62 -16.07 30.67
N TYR A 737 -105.42 -16.03 29.60
CA TYR A 737 -106.58 -15.16 29.47
C TYR A 737 -107.86 -15.95 29.21
N ALA A 738 -108.97 -15.51 29.80
CA ALA A 738 -110.31 -16.04 29.52
C ALA A 738 -110.88 -15.44 28.22
N LEU A 739 -111.21 -16.27 27.23
CA LEU A 739 -111.80 -15.82 25.95
C LEU A 739 -113.32 -15.66 26.02
N ARG A 740 -113.96 -16.30 27.00
CA ARG A 740 -115.39 -16.22 27.27
C ARG A 740 -115.65 -15.86 28.74
N SER A 741 -116.88 -15.43 29.01
CA SER A 741 -117.39 -15.40 30.37
C SER A 741 -117.66 -16.83 30.80
N PHE A 742 -117.21 -17.20 31.99
CA PHE A 742 -117.57 -18.44 32.65
C PHE A 742 -118.87 -18.25 33.44
N ASP A 743 -119.60 -19.34 33.58
CA ASP A 743 -120.86 -19.49 34.29
C ASP A 743 -120.64 -20.71 35.18
N TYR A 744 -120.74 -20.53 36.48
CA TYR A 744 -120.41 -21.53 37.50
C TYR A 744 -121.42 -22.68 37.50
N GLU A 745 -122.69 -22.39 37.22
CA GLU A 745 -123.77 -23.37 37.11
C GLU A 745 -123.52 -24.34 35.95
N GLN A 746 -122.83 -23.88 34.90
CA GLN A 746 -122.43 -24.69 33.75
C GLN A 746 -121.06 -25.38 33.91
N LEU A 747 -120.05 -24.68 34.43
CA LEU A 747 -118.67 -25.17 34.52
C LEU A 747 -118.01 -24.69 35.81
N ARG A 748 -117.58 -25.62 36.66
CA ARG A 748 -116.95 -25.30 37.96
C ARG A 748 -115.44 -25.38 37.97
N GLU A 749 -114.88 -26.24 37.11
CA GLU A 749 -113.45 -26.53 37.05
C GLU A 749 -113.03 -26.78 35.60
N LEU A 750 -111.86 -26.26 35.22
CA LEU A 750 -111.26 -26.49 33.91
C LEU A 750 -109.78 -26.88 34.06
N ARG A 751 -109.41 -28.07 33.57
CA ARG A 751 -108.04 -28.59 33.61
C ARG A 751 -107.40 -28.57 32.24
N PHE A 752 -106.16 -28.09 32.16
CA PHE A 752 -105.40 -28.05 30.91
C PHE A 752 -103.90 -28.17 31.16
N GLN A 753 -103.15 -28.47 30.10
CA GLN A 753 -101.68 -28.54 30.14
C GLN A 753 -101.09 -27.39 29.32
N VAL A 754 -99.98 -26.86 29.81
CA VAL A 754 -99.18 -25.85 29.11
C VAL A 754 -97.80 -26.42 28.83
N GLN A 755 -97.36 -26.30 27.59
CA GLN A 755 -95.99 -26.60 27.16
C GLN A 755 -95.17 -25.32 27.18
N ALA A 756 -94.00 -25.36 27.81
CA ALA A 756 -92.92 -24.42 27.56
C ALA A 756 -91.92 -25.09 26.61
N GLN A 757 -91.61 -24.44 25.50
CA GLN A 757 -90.71 -24.92 24.46
C GLN A 757 -89.68 -23.84 24.15
N ASP A 758 -88.41 -24.21 24.10
CA ASP A 758 -87.35 -23.30 23.69
C ASP A 758 -87.39 -23.00 22.17
N GLY A 759 -86.53 -22.08 21.72
CA GLY A 759 -86.32 -21.78 20.31
C GLY A 759 -85.20 -22.59 19.66
N GLY A 760 -84.68 -23.61 20.35
CA GLY A 760 -83.52 -24.39 19.93
C GLY A 760 -83.81 -25.34 18.78
N SER A 761 -82.75 -25.98 18.26
CA SER A 761 -82.83 -26.95 17.17
C SER A 761 -81.90 -28.15 17.44
N PRO A 762 -82.43 -29.30 17.89
CA PRO A 762 -83.84 -29.62 18.10
C PRO A 762 -84.44 -28.85 19.29
N PRO A 763 -85.73 -28.49 19.25
CA PRO A 763 -86.34 -27.77 20.35
C PRO A 763 -86.64 -28.72 21.52
N LEU A 764 -86.30 -28.32 22.74
CA LEU A 764 -86.65 -29.04 23.96
C LEU A 764 -87.89 -28.40 24.60
N SER A 765 -88.65 -29.22 25.32
CA SER A 765 -89.89 -28.74 25.94
C SER A 765 -90.24 -29.49 27.21
N THR A 766 -90.93 -28.78 28.10
CA THR A 766 -91.46 -29.30 29.36
C THR A 766 -92.93 -28.94 29.47
N ASN A 767 -93.72 -29.81 30.10
CA ASN A 767 -95.17 -29.62 30.27
C ASN A 767 -95.52 -29.39 31.74
N VAL A 768 -96.49 -28.53 32.01
CA VAL A 768 -97.04 -28.30 33.34
C VAL A 768 -98.57 -28.39 33.34
N SER A 769 -99.14 -28.90 34.44
CA SER A 769 -100.59 -28.98 34.61
C SER A 769 -101.14 -27.73 35.29
N VAL A 770 -102.26 -27.23 34.78
CA VAL A 770 -102.95 -26.04 35.31
C VAL A 770 -104.41 -26.38 35.58
N THR A 771 -104.88 -26.07 36.79
CA THR A 771 -106.28 -26.26 37.20
C THR A 771 -106.91 -24.89 37.46
N LEU A 772 -107.96 -24.56 36.72
CA LEU A 772 -108.72 -23.33 36.88
C LEU A 772 -110.03 -23.60 37.63
N TRP A 773 -110.23 -22.91 38.74
CA TRP A 773 -111.44 -22.93 39.54
C TRP A 773 -112.29 -21.71 39.23
N ILE A 774 -113.57 -21.94 38.95
CA ILE A 774 -114.56 -20.87 38.72
C ILE A 774 -115.24 -20.59 40.06
N LEU A 775 -115.29 -19.33 40.47
CA LEU A 775 -115.90 -18.88 41.72
C LEU A 775 -117.31 -18.36 41.44
N ASP A 776 -118.27 -18.97 42.13
CA ASP A 776 -119.69 -18.63 42.18
C ASP A 776 -119.94 -17.19 42.68
N GLN A 777 -120.84 -16.46 42.00
CA GLN A 777 -121.38 -15.16 42.36
C GLN A 777 -122.90 -15.25 42.51
N ASN A 778 -123.49 -14.41 43.37
CA ASN A 778 -124.93 -14.44 43.61
C ASN A 778 -125.70 -13.74 42.47
N ASP A 779 -125.82 -14.38 41.30
CA ASP A 779 -126.46 -13.82 40.11
C ASP A 779 -127.83 -14.46 39.80
N ASN A 780 -128.15 -15.60 40.40
CA ASN A 780 -129.48 -16.19 40.33
C ASN A 780 -130.30 -15.81 41.56
N SER A 781 -131.55 -15.39 41.33
CA SER A 781 -132.48 -15.07 42.42
C SER A 781 -133.32 -16.30 42.78
N PRO A 782 -133.74 -16.46 44.05
CA PRO A 782 -134.55 -17.59 44.48
C PRO A 782 -135.85 -17.73 43.66
N GLU A 783 -136.07 -18.88 43.02
CA GLU A 783 -137.30 -19.20 42.28
C GLU A 783 -138.32 -19.92 43.18
N ILE A 784 -139.53 -19.37 43.29
CA ILE A 784 -140.61 -19.95 44.10
C ILE A 784 -141.37 -20.99 43.27
N LEU A 785 -141.25 -22.26 43.65
CA LEU A 785 -141.93 -23.38 42.98
C LEU A 785 -143.37 -23.59 43.49
N TYR A 786 -143.65 -23.27 44.75
CA TYR A 786 -144.97 -23.48 45.36
C TYR A 786 -145.26 -22.44 46.45
N PRO A 787 -146.49 -21.86 46.53
CA PRO A 787 -147.69 -22.14 45.71
C PRO A 787 -147.60 -21.60 44.28
N ALA A 788 -148.18 -22.31 43.31
CA ALA A 788 -148.08 -21.96 41.89
C ALA A 788 -148.77 -20.63 41.56
N SER A 789 -148.02 -19.68 41.00
CA SER A 789 -148.52 -18.39 40.52
C SER A 789 -149.31 -18.57 39.22
N ARG A 790 -150.61 -18.20 39.21
CA ARG A 790 -151.40 -18.13 37.96
C ARG A 790 -151.17 -16.79 37.26
N SER A 791 -151.39 -16.77 35.95
CA SER A 791 -151.16 -15.63 35.01
C SER A 791 -151.75 -14.28 35.42
N ASP A 792 -152.70 -14.25 36.35
CA ASP A 792 -153.48 -13.05 36.71
C ASP A 792 -152.98 -12.38 38.01
N GLY A 793 -151.81 -12.77 38.53
CA GLY A 793 -151.23 -12.19 39.76
C GLY A 793 -152.01 -12.51 41.04
N SER A 794 -153.07 -13.33 40.95
CA SER A 794 -153.84 -13.84 42.08
C SER A 794 -153.39 -15.26 42.40
N THR A 795 -152.90 -15.47 43.62
CA THR A 795 -152.40 -16.76 44.08
C THR A 795 -153.53 -17.66 44.58
N GLY A 796 -153.24 -18.97 44.62
CA GLY A 796 -154.17 -19.99 45.10
C GLY A 796 -154.76 -19.60 46.46
N VAL A 797 -156.08 -19.77 46.59
CA VAL A 797 -156.78 -19.56 47.84
C VAL A 797 -156.54 -20.77 48.72
N GLU A 798 -155.78 -20.58 49.79
CA GLU A 798 -155.57 -21.60 50.82
C GLU A 798 -156.65 -21.49 51.90
N LEU A 799 -157.11 -22.62 52.42
CA LEU A 799 -158.21 -22.67 53.38
C LEU A 799 -157.66 -22.98 54.77
N ALA A 800 -158.05 -22.17 55.75
CA ALA A 800 -157.77 -22.45 57.15
C ALA A 800 -159.10 -22.42 57.95
N PRO A 801 -159.43 -23.49 58.70
CA PRO A 801 -160.64 -23.51 59.53
C PRO A 801 -160.55 -22.48 60.65
N ARG A 802 -161.69 -21.88 61.04
CA ARG A 802 -161.75 -20.90 62.14
C ARG A 802 -161.49 -21.55 63.49
N SER A 803 -161.75 -22.85 63.62
CA SER A 803 -161.41 -23.67 64.80
C SER A 803 -159.92 -24.03 64.92
N SER A 804 -159.03 -23.45 64.10
CA SER A 804 -157.61 -23.78 64.11
C SER A 804 -156.90 -23.37 65.42
N GLU A 805 -156.23 -24.34 66.05
CA GLU A 805 -155.36 -24.10 67.21
C GLU A 805 -154.08 -23.34 66.82
N PRO A 806 -153.43 -22.64 67.77
CA PRO A 806 -152.12 -22.03 67.52
C PRO A 806 -151.09 -23.07 67.04
N GLY A 807 -150.49 -22.84 65.87
CA GLY A 807 -149.48 -23.72 65.28
C GLY A 807 -149.97 -24.59 64.12
N TYR A 808 -151.26 -24.50 63.77
CA TYR A 808 -151.86 -25.15 62.60
C TYR A 808 -151.13 -24.77 61.31
N LEU A 809 -150.77 -25.76 60.49
CA LEU A 809 -150.10 -25.56 59.20
C LEU A 809 -151.12 -25.20 58.13
N VAL A 810 -150.96 -24.01 57.55
CA VAL A 810 -151.83 -23.50 56.49
C VAL A 810 -151.32 -23.98 55.13
N THR A 811 -150.07 -23.64 54.83
CA THR A 811 -149.38 -24.03 53.60
C THR A 811 -147.88 -23.87 53.83
N LYS A 812 -147.06 -24.19 52.82
CA LYS A 812 -145.60 -24.01 52.85
C LYS A 812 -145.15 -23.34 51.56
N VAL A 813 -144.22 -22.40 51.66
CA VAL A 813 -143.53 -21.81 50.52
C VAL A 813 -142.28 -22.64 50.21
N VAL A 814 -142.14 -23.09 48.96
CA VAL A 814 -140.98 -23.84 48.48
C VAL A 814 -140.29 -23.01 47.41
N ALA A 815 -138.98 -22.84 47.55
CA ALA A 815 -138.14 -22.12 46.61
C ALA A 815 -136.82 -22.86 46.39
N VAL A 816 -136.18 -22.61 45.25
CA VAL A 816 -134.86 -23.12 44.88
C VAL A 816 -134.00 -21.97 44.39
N ASP A 817 -132.69 -22.11 44.52
CA ASP A 817 -131.72 -21.18 43.96
C ASP A 817 -130.71 -21.97 43.13
N ALA A 818 -130.26 -21.39 42.01
CA ALA A 818 -129.36 -22.08 41.09
C ALA A 818 -127.90 -21.98 41.55
N ASP A 819 -127.57 -20.99 42.36
CA ASP A 819 -126.22 -20.73 42.85
C ASP A 819 -125.75 -21.84 43.82
N SER A 820 -124.59 -21.69 44.44
CA SER A 820 -124.06 -22.64 45.43
C SER A 820 -123.61 -22.00 46.75
N GLY A 821 -123.43 -22.83 47.76
CA GLY A 821 -122.95 -22.38 49.07
C GLY A 821 -123.90 -21.38 49.75
N GLN A 822 -123.40 -20.17 50.04
CA GLN A 822 -124.19 -19.11 50.68
C GLN A 822 -125.16 -18.43 49.72
N ASN A 823 -124.82 -18.41 48.42
CA ASN A 823 -125.63 -17.79 47.38
C ASN A 823 -126.95 -18.56 47.16
N ALA A 824 -126.94 -19.90 47.34
CA ALA A 824 -128.18 -20.69 47.35
C ALA A 824 -128.81 -20.93 48.73
N TRP A 825 -128.35 -20.25 49.79
CA TRP A 825 -128.86 -20.48 51.13
C TRP A 825 -130.15 -19.68 51.41
N LEU A 826 -131.30 -20.34 51.29
CA LEU A 826 -132.61 -19.68 51.37
C LEU A 826 -133.10 -19.41 52.80
N SER A 827 -133.70 -18.24 52.99
CA SER A 827 -134.40 -17.84 54.21
C SER A 827 -135.76 -17.18 53.90
N TYR A 828 -136.75 -17.47 54.74
CA TYR A 828 -138.15 -17.07 54.53
C TYR A 828 -138.59 -16.05 55.58
N GLN A 829 -139.27 -14.99 55.15
CA GLN A 829 -139.74 -13.91 56.02
C GLN A 829 -141.15 -13.47 55.64
N LEU A 830 -142.02 -13.26 56.63
CA LEU A 830 -143.34 -12.66 56.42
C LEU A 830 -143.20 -11.12 56.37
N LEU A 831 -143.42 -10.51 55.21
CA LEU A 831 -143.32 -9.06 55.02
C LEU A 831 -144.60 -8.32 55.40
N LYS A 832 -145.75 -8.86 54.98
CA LYS A 832 -147.06 -8.22 55.19
C LYS A 832 -148.11 -9.28 55.50
N ALA A 833 -148.99 -8.98 56.44
CA ALA A 833 -150.17 -9.78 56.74
C ALA A 833 -151.35 -8.85 56.93
N THR A 834 -152.54 -9.24 56.48
CA THR A 834 -153.79 -8.50 56.73
C THR A 834 -154.01 -8.32 58.23
N GLU A 835 -153.85 -9.38 59.03
CA GLU A 835 -153.84 -9.31 60.49
C GLU A 835 -152.43 -9.60 61.05
N PRO A 836 -151.74 -8.59 61.60
CA PRO A 836 -150.41 -8.78 62.16
C PRO A 836 -150.47 -9.69 63.40
N GLY A 837 -149.60 -10.71 63.41
CA GLY A 837 -149.51 -11.68 64.51
C GLY A 837 -150.50 -12.85 64.46
N LEU A 838 -151.35 -12.95 63.43
CA LEU A 838 -152.20 -14.13 63.23
C LEU A 838 -151.44 -15.30 62.58
N PHE A 839 -150.50 -15.00 61.69
CA PHE A 839 -149.67 -16.01 61.02
C PHE A 839 -148.19 -15.80 61.29
N ARG A 840 -147.42 -16.88 61.29
CA ARG A 840 -145.96 -16.90 61.34
C ARG A 840 -145.41 -17.78 60.23
N VAL A 841 -144.24 -17.42 59.73
CA VAL A 841 -143.51 -18.20 58.70
C VAL A 841 -142.22 -18.74 59.30
N GLY A 842 -141.92 -20.01 59.08
CA GLY A 842 -140.67 -20.63 59.54
C GLY A 842 -139.46 -20.12 58.73
N LEU A 843 -138.44 -19.59 59.42
CA LEU A 843 -137.28 -18.92 58.79
C LEU A 843 -136.52 -19.78 57.77
N GLN A 844 -136.45 -21.10 57.97
CA GLN A 844 -135.73 -22.03 57.08
C GLN A 844 -136.65 -23.06 56.41
N SER A 845 -137.87 -23.24 56.91
CA SER A 845 -138.78 -24.26 56.40
C SER A 845 -139.81 -23.73 55.41
N GLY A 846 -140.03 -22.41 55.36
CA GLY A 846 -141.07 -21.78 54.54
C GLY A 846 -142.50 -22.10 54.98
N GLU A 847 -142.70 -22.82 56.10
CA GLU A 847 -144.03 -23.21 56.59
C GLU A 847 -144.80 -22.02 57.16
N ILE A 848 -146.00 -21.78 56.65
CA ILE A 848 -146.94 -20.77 57.14
C ILE A 848 -147.86 -21.43 58.16
N ARG A 849 -147.77 -21.01 59.43
CA ARG A 849 -148.58 -21.54 60.53
C ARG A 849 -149.37 -20.44 61.23
N THR A 850 -150.50 -20.79 61.84
CA THR A 850 -151.21 -19.89 62.74
C THR A 850 -150.34 -19.61 63.98
N ALA A 851 -150.27 -18.35 64.41
CA ALA A 851 -149.49 -17.93 65.58
C ALA A 851 -150.36 -17.79 66.84
N ARG A 852 -151.64 -17.46 66.66
CA ARG A 852 -152.69 -17.42 67.71
C ARG A 852 -153.99 -17.99 67.16
N SER A 853 -154.95 -18.25 68.04
CA SER A 853 -156.31 -18.63 67.65
C SER A 853 -157.01 -17.48 66.89
N VAL A 854 -157.83 -17.84 65.91
CA VAL A 854 -158.63 -16.90 65.12
C VAL A 854 -159.73 -16.29 66.00
N LEU A 855 -159.84 -14.96 66.02
CA LEU A 855 -160.87 -14.22 66.74
C LEU A 855 -162.02 -13.86 65.80
N ASP A 856 -163.24 -13.70 66.32
CA ASP A 856 -164.42 -13.34 65.52
C ASP A 856 -164.29 -11.99 64.79
N LYS A 857 -163.37 -11.13 65.24
CA LYS A 857 -163.08 -9.82 64.62
C LYS A 857 -162.08 -9.90 63.46
N ASP A 858 -161.37 -11.01 63.30
CA ASP A 858 -160.34 -11.16 62.26
C ASP A 858 -161.01 -11.26 60.87
N ALA A 859 -160.44 -10.59 59.86
CA ALA A 859 -161.01 -10.57 58.51
C ALA A 859 -161.10 -11.98 57.88
N LEU A 860 -162.22 -12.29 57.21
CA LEU A 860 -162.47 -13.58 56.53
C LEU A 860 -161.41 -13.93 55.48
N LYS A 861 -160.91 -12.92 54.77
CA LYS A 861 -159.88 -13.03 53.74
C LYS A 861 -158.58 -12.43 54.27
N GLN A 862 -157.58 -13.26 54.45
CA GLN A 862 -156.23 -12.90 54.89
C GLN A 862 -155.30 -12.91 53.68
N SER A 863 -154.53 -11.85 53.50
CA SER A 863 -153.50 -11.77 52.46
C SER A 863 -152.14 -11.67 53.15
N LEU A 864 -151.27 -12.64 52.87
CA LEU A 864 -149.92 -12.75 53.41
C LEU A 864 -148.93 -12.49 52.28
N VAL A 865 -147.86 -11.75 52.52
CA VAL A 865 -146.75 -11.59 51.56
C VAL A 865 -145.51 -12.19 52.19
N VAL A 866 -145.04 -13.30 51.63
CA VAL A 866 -143.83 -14.00 52.07
C VAL A 866 -142.69 -13.66 51.12
N LEU A 867 -141.57 -13.24 51.67
CA LEU A 867 -140.31 -13.02 50.97
C LEU A 867 -139.40 -14.22 51.21
N VAL A 868 -138.87 -14.78 50.12
CA VAL A 868 -137.72 -15.68 50.13
C VAL A 868 -136.51 -14.86 49.74
N LYS A 869 -135.44 -14.92 50.52
CA LYS A 869 -134.16 -14.29 50.20
C LYS A 869 -133.04 -15.30 50.37
N ASP A 870 -132.07 -15.25 49.49
CA ASP A 870 -130.81 -15.96 49.69
C ASP A 870 -129.93 -15.30 50.77
N ASN A 871 -128.74 -15.85 51.00
CA ASN A 871 -127.73 -15.30 51.89
C ASN A 871 -126.49 -14.79 51.13
N GLY A 872 -126.63 -14.57 49.82
CA GLY A 872 -125.58 -14.01 48.98
C GLY A 872 -125.34 -12.52 49.26
N GLN A 873 -124.29 -11.97 48.66
CA GLN A 873 -123.98 -10.53 48.73
C GLN A 873 -123.84 -9.95 47.32
N PRO A 874 -124.78 -9.10 46.84
CA PRO A 874 -126.01 -8.66 47.52
C PRO A 874 -127.06 -9.78 47.60
N PRO A 875 -127.89 -9.82 48.65
CA PRO A 875 -128.90 -10.88 48.76
C PRO A 875 -130.03 -10.64 47.74
N LEU A 876 -130.33 -11.63 46.92
CA LEU A 876 -131.45 -11.60 45.99
C LEU A 876 -132.69 -12.21 46.65
N SER A 877 -133.87 -11.79 46.19
CA SER A 877 -135.11 -12.19 46.85
C SER A 877 -136.29 -12.23 45.90
N ALA A 878 -137.23 -13.12 46.18
CA ALA A 878 -138.50 -13.27 45.50
C ALA A 878 -139.65 -13.25 46.51
N SER A 879 -140.75 -12.57 46.17
CA SER A 879 -141.91 -12.46 47.05
C SER A 879 -143.14 -13.13 46.44
N VAL A 880 -143.91 -13.83 47.27
CA VAL A 880 -145.20 -14.43 46.90
C VAL A 880 -146.30 -13.92 47.83
N SER A 881 -147.44 -13.53 47.26
CA SER A 881 -148.64 -13.26 48.05
C SER A 881 -149.41 -14.57 48.25
N VAL A 882 -149.89 -14.89 49.44
CA VAL A 882 -150.69 -16.08 49.74
C VAL A 882 -152.02 -15.61 50.31
N THR A 883 -153.12 -15.95 49.65
CA THR A 883 -154.47 -15.61 50.13
C THR A 883 -155.00 -16.77 50.95
N VAL A 884 -155.22 -16.55 52.24
CA VAL A 884 -155.80 -17.53 53.17
C VAL A 884 -157.24 -17.12 53.48
N VAL A 885 -158.20 -18.01 53.28
CA VAL A 885 -159.62 -17.78 53.62
C VAL A 885 -159.96 -18.56 54.89
N LEU A 886 -160.46 -17.84 55.90
CA LEU A 886 -160.81 -18.36 57.22
C LEU A 886 -162.26 -18.88 57.22
N ALA A 887 -162.45 -20.17 56.93
CA ALA A 887 -163.77 -20.79 56.83
C ALA A 887 -163.78 -22.25 57.27
N ASP A 888 -164.83 -22.65 57.99
CA ASP A 888 -164.98 -24.01 58.52
C ASP A 888 -165.43 -25.04 57.46
N SER A 889 -166.03 -24.60 56.34
CA SER A 889 -166.31 -25.43 55.15
C SER A 889 -166.65 -24.62 53.88
N LEU A 890 -166.23 -25.12 52.72
CA LEU A 890 -166.41 -24.50 51.38
C LEU A 890 -167.87 -24.28 50.89
N PRO A 891 -168.89 -25.08 51.29
CA PRO A 891 -170.25 -24.91 50.79
C PRO A 891 -170.98 -23.65 51.28
N GLN A 892 -170.50 -22.99 52.34
CA GLN A 892 -171.16 -21.84 52.98
C GLN A 892 -170.76 -20.47 52.36
N ILE A 893 -169.69 -20.44 51.56
CA ILE A 893 -169.15 -19.21 50.93
C ILE A 893 -169.83 -18.91 49.59
N LEU A 894 -170.27 -19.93 48.86
CA LEU A 894 -170.94 -19.77 47.56
C LEU A 894 -172.35 -19.16 47.68
N SER A 895 -172.98 -19.25 48.86
CA SER A 895 -174.27 -18.64 49.16
C SER A 895 -174.19 -17.14 49.50
N GLU A 896 -173.04 -16.61 49.92
CA GLU A 896 -172.87 -15.17 50.23
C GLU A 896 -172.17 -14.38 49.11
N LEU A 897 -171.49 -15.04 48.17
CA LEU A 897 -170.86 -14.38 47.01
C LEU A 897 -171.71 -14.32 45.73
N SER A 898 -172.91 -14.93 45.73
CA SER A 898 -173.82 -14.94 44.57
C SER A 898 -174.82 -13.76 44.56
N SER A 899 -174.87 -12.94 45.62
CA SER A 899 -175.81 -11.81 45.74
C SER A 899 -175.23 -10.43 45.40
N LEU A 900 -174.04 -10.33 44.81
CA LEU A 900 -173.34 -9.04 44.60
C LEU A 900 -172.72 -8.78 43.21
N SER A 901 -173.03 -9.54 42.16
CA SER A 901 -172.50 -9.20 40.81
C SER A 901 -173.50 -9.28 39.65
N ALA A 902 -174.81 -9.23 39.92
CA ALA A 902 -175.83 -8.95 38.91
C ALA A 902 -176.12 -7.45 38.84
N SER A 903 -175.10 -6.62 38.56
CA SER A 903 -175.28 -5.19 38.22
C SER A 903 -173.98 -4.57 37.67
N ALA A 904 -173.63 -4.84 36.40
CA ALA A 904 -172.80 -3.95 35.58
C ALA A 904 -172.63 -4.49 34.14
N ALA A 905 -173.74 -4.63 33.41
CA ALA A 905 -173.72 -4.66 31.96
C ALA A 905 -174.40 -3.37 31.46
N ALA A 906 -173.63 -2.28 31.36
CA ALA A 906 -173.95 -1.06 30.61
C ALA A 906 -172.84 -0.01 30.81
N ALA A 907 -171.93 0.15 29.84
CA ALA A 907 -171.36 1.44 29.41
C ALA A 907 -170.11 1.24 28.52
N ALA A 908 -170.10 1.96 27.39
CA ALA A 908 -169.00 2.25 26.47
C ALA A 908 -168.45 1.05 25.63
N GLY A 909 -168.59 0.95 24.31
CA GLY A 909 -168.95 1.93 23.29
C GLY A 909 -167.74 2.39 22.46
N GLY A 910 -167.62 1.84 21.23
CA GLY A 910 -166.84 2.38 20.11
C GLY A 910 -165.34 1.99 20.07
N GLY A 911 -164.74 1.56 18.96
CA GLY A 911 -165.21 1.36 17.59
C GLY A 911 -164.01 1.09 16.66
N GLY A 912 -164.27 0.33 15.58
CA GLY A 912 -163.54 0.24 14.29
C GLY A 912 -162.06 -0.22 14.31
N GLY A 913 -161.58 -1.11 13.44
CA GLY A 913 -162.13 -1.74 12.24
C GLY A 913 -161.03 -1.78 11.16
N ALA A 914 -160.72 -2.96 10.63
CA ALA A 914 -160.38 -3.22 9.22
C ALA A 914 -159.94 -4.68 9.03
N GLU A 915 -160.65 -5.33 8.11
CA GLU A 915 -160.52 -6.70 7.60
C GLU A 915 -159.46 -6.85 6.47
N PRO A 916 -159.24 -8.06 5.89
CA PRO A 916 -157.97 -8.50 5.29
C PRO A 916 -157.92 -8.73 3.75
N GLN A 917 -156.69 -9.02 3.26
CA GLN A 917 -156.26 -9.78 2.03
C GLN A 917 -156.21 -9.09 0.63
N PRO A 918 -155.70 -9.72 -0.46
CA PRO A 918 -154.27 -9.91 -0.80
C PRO A 918 -153.93 -9.59 -2.29
N GLY A 919 -152.65 -9.66 -2.70
CA GLY A 919 -152.27 -9.67 -4.13
C GLY A 919 -150.76 -9.53 -4.42
N LEU A 920 -150.02 -10.64 -4.37
CA LEU A 920 -148.55 -10.68 -4.54
C LEU A 920 -148.14 -11.71 -5.61
N THR A 921 -148.33 -11.41 -6.89
CA THR A 921 -147.93 -12.28 -8.02
C THR A 921 -147.35 -11.52 -9.23
N LEU A 922 -146.86 -10.30 -9.05
CA LEU A 922 -146.16 -9.54 -10.11
C LEU A 922 -144.64 -9.35 -9.82
N TYR A 923 -144.24 -9.27 -8.55
CA TYR A 923 -142.84 -9.04 -8.16
C TYR A 923 -141.95 -10.30 -8.16
N LEU A 924 -142.55 -11.50 -8.10
CA LEU A 924 -141.80 -12.76 -8.08
C LEU A 924 -141.19 -13.10 -9.46
N VAL A 925 -141.85 -12.71 -10.55
CA VAL A 925 -141.41 -13.04 -11.93
C VAL A 925 -140.22 -12.18 -12.38
N ILE A 926 -140.12 -10.94 -11.88
CA ILE A 926 -139.01 -10.02 -12.18
C ILE A 926 -137.73 -10.40 -11.40
N ALA A 927 -137.87 -10.99 -10.20
CA ALA A 927 -136.74 -11.45 -9.39
C ALA A 927 -136.09 -12.75 -9.92
N VAL A 928 -136.86 -13.66 -10.52
CA VAL A 928 -136.32 -14.95 -11.03
C VAL A 928 -135.56 -14.77 -12.36
N ALA A 929 -135.95 -13.81 -13.20
CA ALA A 929 -135.25 -13.50 -14.45
C ALA A 929 -133.89 -12.82 -14.23
N SER A 930 -133.74 -12.02 -13.17
CA SER A 930 -132.50 -11.32 -12.83
C SER A 930 -131.46 -12.22 -12.15
N VAL A 931 -131.88 -13.18 -11.32
CA VAL A 931 -130.99 -14.18 -10.70
C VAL A 931 -130.45 -15.19 -11.71
N SER A 932 -131.21 -15.53 -12.76
CA SER A 932 -130.78 -16.49 -13.79
C SER A 932 -129.70 -15.94 -14.73
N GLY A 933 -129.67 -14.63 -14.98
CA GLY A 933 -128.63 -13.97 -15.80
C GLY A 933 -127.27 -13.80 -15.09
N LEU A 934 -127.29 -13.59 -13.78
CA LEU A 934 -126.08 -13.50 -12.94
C LEU A 934 -125.42 -14.87 -12.72
N PHE A 935 -126.23 -15.95 -12.65
CA PHE A 935 -125.71 -17.31 -12.54
C PHE A 935 -125.04 -17.81 -13.84
N PHE A 936 -125.59 -17.46 -15.01
CA PHE A 936 -125.05 -17.88 -16.31
C PHE A 936 -123.71 -17.18 -16.64
N SER A 937 -123.56 -15.91 -16.24
CA SER A 937 -122.31 -15.15 -16.38
C SER A 937 -121.22 -15.65 -15.40
N PHE A 938 -121.58 -16.08 -14.19
CA PHE A 938 -120.67 -16.72 -13.23
C PHE A 938 -120.17 -18.10 -13.72
N LEU A 939 -121.04 -18.92 -14.32
CA LEU A 939 -120.67 -20.22 -14.91
C LEU A 939 -119.73 -20.10 -16.11
N LEU A 940 -119.93 -19.11 -16.99
CA LEU A 940 -119.02 -18.79 -18.11
C LEU A 940 -117.65 -18.31 -17.61
N GLY A 941 -117.60 -17.54 -16.51
CA GLY A 941 -116.36 -17.12 -15.85
C GLY A 941 -115.59 -18.30 -15.22
N LEU A 942 -116.28 -19.24 -14.57
CA LEU A 942 -115.67 -20.46 -14.03
C LEU A 942 -115.18 -21.41 -15.13
N LEU A 943 -115.88 -21.50 -16.28
CA LEU A 943 -115.45 -22.29 -17.43
C LEU A 943 -114.18 -21.72 -18.07
N ALA A 944 -114.08 -20.39 -18.19
CA ALA A 944 -112.89 -19.71 -18.70
C ALA A 944 -111.68 -19.84 -17.74
N LEU A 945 -111.91 -19.79 -16.43
CA LEU A 945 -110.87 -20.03 -15.41
C LEU A 945 -110.42 -21.50 -15.36
N ARG A 946 -111.32 -22.47 -15.58
CA ARG A 946 -110.97 -23.89 -15.70
C ARG A 946 -110.21 -24.20 -17.00
N LEU A 947 -110.59 -23.61 -18.14
CA LEU A 947 -109.87 -23.80 -19.42
C LEU A 947 -108.49 -23.14 -19.44
N ARG A 948 -108.32 -22.03 -18.71
CA ARG A 948 -107.01 -21.37 -18.53
C ARG A 948 -106.11 -22.09 -17.52
N ARG A 949 -106.68 -22.68 -16.46
CA ARG A 949 -105.94 -23.52 -15.49
C ARG A 949 -105.62 -24.93 -16.03
N TRP A 950 -106.42 -25.47 -16.95
CA TRP A 950 -106.17 -26.77 -17.58
C TRP A 950 -105.07 -26.73 -18.66
N ARG A 951 -104.90 -25.61 -19.38
CA ARG A 951 -103.86 -25.47 -20.43
C ARG A 951 -102.43 -25.31 -19.88
N ASN A 952 -102.26 -24.95 -18.61
CA ASN A 952 -100.93 -24.75 -18.01
C ASN A 952 -100.49 -25.89 -17.07
N SER A 953 -101.23 -27.00 -17.02
CA SER A 953 -100.91 -28.13 -16.14
C SER A 953 -101.13 -29.48 -16.84
N GLN A 954 -100.32 -29.79 -17.88
CA GLN A 954 -99.88 -31.15 -18.25
C GLN A 954 -98.70 -31.11 -19.22
N LEU A 955 -97.51 -31.05 -18.65
CA LEU A 955 -96.23 -31.64 -19.11
C LEU A 955 -95.36 -31.67 -17.83
N LEU A 956 -95.72 -32.54 -16.87
CA LEU A 956 -95.05 -33.81 -16.50
C LEU A 956 -93.53 -33.65 -16.34
N GLU A 957 -93.03 -33.62 -15.09
CA GLU A 957 -92.34 -34.73 -14.37
C GLU A 957 -91.01 -35.14 -15.05
N SER A 958 -89.84 -35.29 -14.43
CA SER A 958 -89.31 -35.37 -13.05
C SER A 958 -87.78 -35.17 -13.21
N GLY A 959 -87.05 -34.41 -12.38
CA GLY A 959 -86.59 -34.78 -11.04
C GLY A 959 -85.34 -33.95 -10.63
N ALA A 960 -85.05 -34.00 -9.32
CA ALA A 960 -83.84 -33.59 -8.58
C ALA A 960 -83.70 -32.14 -8.02
N SER A 961 -83.91 -32.07 -6.71
CA SER A 961 -83.23 -31.31 -5.63
C SER A 961 -82.90 -29.82 -5.74
N GLY A 962 -83.25 -29.08 -4.67
CA GLY A 962 -82.46 -27.93 -4.18
C GLY A 962 -83.27 -26.71 -3.76
N ASN A 963 -83.36 -26.49 -2.44
CA ASN A 963 -84.05 -25.40 -1.72
C ASN A 963 -83.73 -23.98 -2.22
N PHE A 964 -84.76 -23.13 -2.33
CA PHE A 964 -84.74 -21.71 -1.93
C PHE A 964 -86.16 -21.20 -1.61
N SER A 965 -86.34 -20.69 -0.40
CA SER A 965 -87.45 -19.85 0.07
C SER A 965 -86.80 -18.71 0.88
N GLY A 966 -87.23 -17.46 0.90
CA GLY A 966 -88.38 -16.78 0.33
C GLY A 966 -88.24 -15.29 0.68
N VAL A 967 -88.76 -14.44 -0.20
CA VAL A 967 -89.17 -13.04 0.02
C VAL A 967 -90.62 -13.12 0.62
N PRO A 968 -91.31 -12.14 1.27
CA PRO A 968 -91.32 -10.70 0.90
C PRO A 968 -91.84 -9.58 1.87
N VAL A 969 -91.56 -8.32 1.47
CA VAL A 969 -92.44 -7.11 1.36
C VAL A 969 -93.10 -6.42 2.58
N SER A 970 -92.84 -5.09 2.67
CA SER A 970 -93.79 -3.92 2.65
C SER A 970 -93.07 -2.70 3.30
N GLN A 971 -93.32 -1.40 3.10
CA GLN A 971 -94.24 -0.57 2.33
C GLN A 971 -93.71 0.90 2.33
N PHE A 972 -94.33 1.75 1.51
CA PHE A 972 -94.12 3.16 1.16
C PHE A 972 -94.05 4.27 2.26
N VAL A 973 -93.21 5.30 1.97
CA VAL A 973 -93.38 6.79 2.01
C VAL A 973 -93.50 7.60 3.33
N GLY A 974 -92.62 8.62 3.45
CA GLY A 974 -92.94 9.96 3.98
C GLY A 974 -91.84 10.75 4.74
N ILE A 975 -91.11 11.67 4.05
CA ILE A 975 -90.73 13.09 4.40
C ILE A 975 -90.15 13.35 5.84
N ASP A 976 -88.96 13.93 6.10
CA ASP A 976 -88.41 15.24 5.66
C ASP A 976 -86.90 15.48 5.98
N GLY A 977 -86.26 16.38 5.22
CA GLY A 977 -85.07 17.21 5.55
C GLY A 977 -83.65 16.63 5.29
N VAL A 978 -82.68 17.26 4.61
CA VAL A 978 -82.52 18.55 3.91
C VAL A 978 -81.40 18.40 2.85
N ARG A 979 -81.61 19.10 1.74
CA ARG A 979 -80.83 19.31 0.49
C ARG A 979 -79.29 19.35 0.58
N ALA A 980 -78.65 18.78 -0.44
CA ALA A 980 -77.45 19.33 -1.08
C ALA A 980 -77.51 19.09 -2.60
N PHE A 981 -77.46 20.17 -3.38
CA PHE A 981 -77.33 20.14 -4.85
C PHE A 981 -75.97 20.77 -5.23
N LEU A 982 -75.31 20.08 -6.15
CA LEU A 982 -74.23 20.44 -7.08
C LEU A 982 -73.73 21.89 -7.10
N HIS A 983 -72.40 22.05 -7.17
CA HIS A 983 -71.78 22.94 -8.14
C HIS A 983 -70.38 22.46 -8.59
N SER A 984 -70.10 22.78 -9.84
CA SER A 984 -68.98 22.42 -10.70
C SER A 984 -67.90 23.52 -10.77
N TYR A 985 -66.65 23.12 -11.04
CA TYR A 985 -65.48 23.84 -11.59
C TYR A 985 -65.03 25.19 -11.00
N SER A 986 -63.74 25.30 -10.65
CA SER A 986 -62.74 26.17 -11.33
C SER A 986 -61.36 26.13 -10.67
N GLN A 987 -60.31 26.25 -11.49
CA GLN A 987 -58.95 26.64 -11.09
C GLN A 987 -58.87 28.17 -11.04
N GLU A 988 -58.09 28.72 -10.11
CA GLU A 988 -57.51 30.06 -10.24
C GLU A 988 -56.00 30.02 -10.00
N ALA A 989 -55.27 30.55 -10.98
CA ALA A 989 -53.88 30.95 -10.88
C ALA A 989 -53.81 32.35 -10.25
N SER A 990 -52.89 32.56 -9.31
CA SER A 990 -52.47 33.90 -8.90
C SER A 990 -50.95 34.05 -9.06
N LEU A 991 -50.56 34.97 -9.94
CA LEU A 991 -49.21 35.51 -10.06
C LEU A 991 -49.03 36.56 -8.96
N THR A 992 -48.00 36.42 -8.13
CA THR A 992 -47.47 37.53 -7.34
C THR A 992 -46.08 37.89 -7.82
N ALA A 993 -45.91 39.19 -8.11
CA ALA A 993 -44.66 39.80 -8.49
C ALA A 993 -43.83 40.11 -7.24
N GLY A 994 -42.55 39.77 -7.27
CA GLY A 994 -41.48 40.46 -6.55
C GLY A 994 -41.44 40.28 -5.03
N SER A 995 -40.72 39.26 -4.56
CA SER A 995 -39.67 39.41 -3.54
C SER A 995 -38.95 38.06 -3.37
N ARG A 996 -37.71 38.13 -2.91
CA ARG A 996 -36.71 37.05 -2.94
C ARG A 996 -37.09 35.84 -2.07
N LYS A 997 -36.72 34.64 -2.55
CA LYS A 997 -36.66 33.31 -1.88
C LYS A 997 -37.95 32.47 -1.93
N SER A 998 -37.87 31.34 -2.65
CA SER A 998 -38.80 30.22 -2.51
C SER A 998 -38.32 29.30 -1.38
N GLN A 999 -39.13 29.16 -0.34
CA GLN A 999 -39.10 28.02 0.59
C GLN A 999 -40.47 27.32 0.48
N ILE A 1000 -40.45 26.02 0.22
CA ILE A 1000 -41.59 25.12 0.40
C ILE A 1000 -41.33 24.35 1.70
N LEU A 1001 -42.21 24.55 2.69
CA LEU A 1001 -42.26 23.81 3.95
C LEU A 1001 -43.33 22.71 3.82
N PHE A 1002 -42.94 21.47 4.11
CA PHE A 1002 -43.86 20.42 4.56
C PHE A 1002 -44.18 20.64 6.04
N PRO A 1003 -45.41 20.36 6.52
CA PRO A 1003 -45.72 20.48 7.94
C PRO A 1003 -45.06 19.33 8.70
N VAL A 1004 -44.12 19.68 9.59
CA VAL A 1004 -43.68 18.84 10.70
C VAL A 1004 -44.12 19.52 11.98
N VAL A 1005 -44.85 18.80 12.82
CA VAL A 1005 -45.00 19.07 14.25
C VAL A 1005 -45.21 17.68 14.86
N SER A 1006 -44.49 17.20 15.88
CA SER A 1006 -43.64 17.81 16.93
C SER A 1006 -43.65 16.75 18.07
N CYS A 1007 -42.75 16.58 19.01
CA CYS A 1007 -41.50 17.16 19.52
C CYS A 1007 -40.99 16.08 20.52
N THR A 1008 -39.79 16.03 21.10
CA THR A 1008 -38.86 17.07 21.57
C THR A 1008 -37.62 16.31 22.04
N ASN A 1009 -36.43 16.90 21.89
CA ASN A 1009 -35.36 16.76 22.88
C ASN A 1009 -34.52 18.04 22.91
N THR A 1010 -34.14 18.43 24.13
CA THR A 1010 -33.50 19.69 24.53
C THR A 1010 -31.97 19.60 24.51
N LEU A 1011 -31.34 20.75 24.32
CA LEU A 1011 -29.91 21.07 24.12
C LEU A 1011 -29.00 20.89 25.36
N THR A 1012 -27.69 20.63 25.18
CA THR A 1012 -26.61 21.67 25.31
C THR A 1012 -25.18 21.23 24.89
N ALA A 1013 -24.54 22.14 24.12
CA ALA A 1013 -23.12 22.51 23.87
C ALA A 1013 -21.89 21.58 24.15
N GLN A 1014 -21.04 21.34 23.13
CA GLN A 1014 -19.68 21.93 22.91
C GLN A 1014 -18.89 21.23 21.76
N GLN A 1015 -18.20 22.06 20.95
CA GLN A 1015 -17.00 21.88 20.10
C GLN A 1015 -16.74 20.60 19.26
N ALA A 1016 -16.41 20.84 17.98
CA ALA A 1016 -15.99 19.89 16.93
C ALA A 1016 -14.60 19.24 17.18
N PRO A 1017 -14.20 18.18 16.43
CA PRO A 1017 -13.72 18.39 15.06
C PRO A 1017 -14.23 17.39 14.00
N GLU A 1018 -14.17 17.88 12.77
CA GLU A 1018 -14.42 17.21 11.49
C GLU A 1018 -13.51 15.99 11.26
N LYS A 1019 -14.03 15.01 10.51
CA LYS A 1019 -13.21 14.17 9.62
C LYS A 1019 -13.79 14.20 8.20
N PRO A 1020 -12.91 14.12 7.18
CA PRO A 1020 -13.17 14.63 5.84
C PRO A 1020 -13.61 13.55 4.86
N ALA A 1021 -14.39 13.94 3.85
CA ALA A 1021 -14.51 13.20 2.60
C ALA A 1021 -13.34 13.61 1.67
N PRO A 1022 -12.39 12.73 1.35
CA PRO A 1022 -11.26 13.06 0.50
C PRO A 1022 -11.52 12.53 -0.91
N LEU A 1023 -12.07 13.36 -1.80
CA LEU A 1023 -11.78 13.31 -3.25
C LEU A 1023 -12.35 14.53 -3.99
N GLU A 1024 -13.44 15.12 -3.51
CA GLU A 1024 -14.04 16.33 -4.12
C GLU A 1024 -13.27 17.63 -3.81
N CYS A 1025 -12.38 17.64 -2.81
CA CYS A 1025 -11.62 18.83 -2.42
C CYS A 1025 -10.32 19.03 -3.23
N LEU A 1026 -9.71 17.97 -3.78
CA LEU A 1026 -8.40 18.06 -4.44
C LEU A 1026 -8.47 18.65 -5.86
N LEU A 1027 -9.54 18.36 -6.62
CA LEU A 1027 -9.77 18.97 -7.93
C LEU A 1027 -10.02 20.49 -7.84
N LYS A 1028 -10.60 20.98 -6.73
CA LYS A 1028 -10.81 22.41 -6.47
C LYS A 1028 -9.57 23.17 -5.99
N LEU A 1029 -8.54 22.46 -5.52
CA LEU A 1029 -7.30 23.07 -5.02
C LEU A 1029 -6.32 23.44 -6.14
N HIS A 1030 -6.39 22.78 -7.30
CA HIS A 1030 -5.41 22.94 -8.39
C HIS A 1030 -6.03 23.27 -9.76
N MET A 1031 -7.35 23.08 -9.96
CA MET A 1031 -8.04 23.59 -11.14
C MET A 1031 -8.85 24.84 -10.80
N THR A 1032 -8.45 25.96 -11.38
CA THR A 1032 -9.16 27.24 -11.30
C THR A 1032 -10.29 27.32 -12.33
N GLN A 1033 -10.19 26.55 -13.43
CA GLN A 1033 -11.17 26.53 -14.51
C GLN A 1033 -11.43 25.10 -15.02
N THR A 1034 -12.69 24.68 -15.15
CA THR A 1034 -13.09 23.33 -15.62
C THR A 1034 -13.76 23.31 -17.01
N TRP A 1035 -13.92 24.48 -17.63
CA TRP A 1035 -14.50 24.66 -18.96
C TRP A 1035 -13.88 25.88 -19.66
N ALA A 1036 -13.73 25.84 -20.97
CA ALA A 1036 -13.14 26.92 -21.76
C ALA A 1036 -14.05 27.38 -22.89
N ASN A 1037 -14.32 28.68 -22.94
CA ASN A 1037 -15.08 29.32 -24.03
C ASN A 1037 -14.23 30.32 -24.84
N THR A 1038 -13.10 30.77 -24.31
CA THR A 1038 -12.14 31.69 -24.96
C THR A 1038 -10.73 31.09 -25.05
N LEU A 1039 -9.87 31.65 -25.91
CA LEU A 1039 -8.46 31.21 -26.05
C LEU A 1039 -7.64 31.42 -24.76
N GLU A 1040 -8.06 32.36 -23.92
CA GLU A 1040 -7.44 32.60 -22.62
C GLU A 1040 -7.82 31.50 -21.61
N ASP A 1041 -9.07 31.04 -21.64
CA ASP A 1041 -9.52 29.92 -20.81
C ASP A 1041 -8.85 28.60 -21.18
N THR A 1042 -8.56 28.38 -22.48
CA THR A 1042 -7.84 27.17 -22.91
C THR A 1042 -6.41 27.15 -22.36
N ASN A 1043 -5.72 28.30 -22.32
CA ASN A 1043 -4.38 28.38 -21.73
C ASN A 1043 -4.43 28.21 -20.21
N LYS A 1044 -5.48 28.69 -19.54
CA LYS A 1044 -5.69 28.45 -18.10
C LYS A 1044 -5.91 26.98 -17.77
N ILE A 1045 -6.74 26.28 -18.56
CA ILE A 1045 -6.95 24.84 -18.37
C ILE A 1045 -5.66 24.05 -18.60
N GLN A 1046 -4.85 24.43 -19.60
CA GLN A 1046 -3.56 23.78 -19.83
C GLN A 1046 -2.60 24.00 -18.63
N ASN A 1047 -2.47 25.23 -18.13
CA ASN A 1047 -1.65 25.53 -16.96
C ASN A 1047 -2.14 24.81 -15.69
N ASP A 1048 -3.45 24.70 -15.49
CA ASP A 1048 -4.04 23.98 -14.35
C ASP A 1048 -3.75 22.46 -14.44
N LEU A 1049 -3.77 21.88 -15.66
CA LEU A 1049 -3.37 20.49 -15.91
C LEU A 1049 -1.89 20.25 -15.63
N ASP A 1050 -1.01 21.16 -16.07
CA ASP A 1050 0.43 21.08 -15.81
C ASP A 1050 0.75 21.23 -14.32
N THR A 1051 -0.01 22.09 -13.61
CA THR A 1051 0.11 22.26 -12.15
C THR A 1051 -0.34 21.01 -11.41
N LEU A 1052 -1.44 20.38 -11.84
CA LEU A 1052 -1.93 19.12 -11.27
C LEU A 1052 -0.95 17.97 -11.51
N GLU A 1053 -0.29 17.92 -12.66
CA GLU A 1053 0.72 16.91 -12.98
C GLU A 1053 2.00 17.09 -12.16
N ASN A 1054 2.50 18.32 -12.03
CA ASN A 1054 3.64 18.63 -11.17
C ASN A 1054 3.33 18.34 -9.68
N TRP A 1055 2.10 18.58 -9.23
CA TRP A 1055 1.67 18.19 -7.88
C TRP A 1055 1.62 16.66 -7.72
N ALA A 1056 1.22 15.93 -8.76
CA ALA A 1056 1.13 14.48 -8.79
C ALA A 1056 2.49 13.77 -8.94
N ASP A 1057 3.57 14.51 -9.24
CA ASP A 1057 4.89 13.94 -9.54
C ASP A 1057 5.45 13.04 -8.42
N CYS A 1058 6.17 12.00 -8.84
CA CYS A 1058 6.52 10.82 -8.05
C CYS A 1058 7.44 11.13 -6.86
N GLU A 1059 8.21 12.22 -6.93
CA GLU A 1059 9.08 12.67 -5.83
C GLU A 1059 8.32 13.41 -4.72
N THR A 1060 7.19 14.06 -5.03
CA THR A 1060 6.51 14.98 -4.09
C THR A 1060 5.31 14.34 -3.39
N ASN A 1061 4.44 13.64 -4.13
CA ASN A 1061 3.21 13.04 -3.57
C ASN A 1061 2.99 11.57 -3.95
N LYS A 1062 3.93 10.94 -4.70
CA LYS A 1062 3.90 9.52 -5.09
C LYS A 1062 2.58 9.04 -5.73
N MET A 1063 1.85 9.91 -6.44
CA MET A 1063 0.56 9.58 -7.07
C MET A 1063 0.58 9.90 -8.56
N MET A 1064 0.93 8.95 -9.43
CA MET A 1064 0.92 9.17 -10.88
C MET A 1064 -0.50 9.46 -11.41
N LEU A 1065 -0.64 10.57 -12.14
CA LEU A 1065 -1.89 10.92 -12.85
C LEU A 1065 -2.17 9.90 -13.96
N ASN A 1066 -3.29 9.18 -13.87
CA ASN A 1066 -3.68 8.19 -14.88
C ASN A 1066 -4.24 8.88 -16.13
N ARG A 1067 -3.33 9.22 -17.06
CA ARG A 1067 -3.64 9.98 -18.28
C ARG A 1067 -4.63 9.27 -19.21
N ASP A 1068 -4.70 7.94 -19.18
CA ASP A 1068 -5.64 7.16 -20.00
C ASP A 1068 -7.11 7.37 -19.62
N LYS A 1069 -7.36 7.69 -18.34
CA LYS A 1069 -8.69 7.98 -17.80
C LYS A 1069 -9.11 9.44 -17.98
N CYS A 1070 -8.20 10.34 -18.32
CA CYS A 1070 -8.50 11.73 -18.62
C CYS A 1070 -8.93 11.86 -20.10
N LYS A 1071 -10.16 12.32 -20.33
CA LYS A 1071 -10.71 12.55 -21.68
C LYS A 1071 -11.27 13.96 -21.81
N VAL A 1072 -11.19 14.52 -23.02
CA VAL A 1072 -11.73 15.85 -23.33
C VAL A 1072 -13.08 15.70 -24.05
N LEU A 1073 -14.15 16.19 -23.45
CA LEU A 1073 -15.49 16.21 -24.07
C LEU A 1073 -15.78 17.60 -24.67
N HIS A 1074 -15.88 17.68 -25.99
CA HIS A 1074 -16.23 18.93 -26.68
C HIS A 1074 -17.75 19.09 -26.77
N LEU A 1075 -18.28 20.14 -26.15
CA LEU A 1075 -19.71 20.44 -26.14
C LEU A 1075 -20.03 21.63 -27.05
N GLY A 1076 -21.07 21.47 -27.88
CA GLY A 1076 -21.63 22.56 -28.69
C GLY A 1076 -21.00 22.76 -30.06
N LYS A 1077 -21.77 23.33 -30.99
CA LYS A 1077 -21.44 23.42 -32.43
C LYS A 1077 -20.39 24.49 -32.80
N LYS A 1078 -20.03 25.38 -31.87
CA LYS A 1078 -19.07 26.48 -32.08
C LYS A 1078 -17.71 26.24 -31.40
N ASN A 1079 -17.51 25.06 -30.83
CA ASN A 1079 -16.27 24.69 -30.13
C ASN A 1079 -15.16 24.41 -31.16
N GLN A 1080 -13.99 25.04 -31.02
CA GLN A 1080 -12.85 24.86 -31.92
C GLN A 1080 -12.03 23.59 -31.66
N MET A 1081 -12.48 22.71 -30.74
CA MET A 1081 -11.89 21.40 -30.43
C MET A 1081 -10.39 21.48 -30.04
N TYR A 1082 -10.08 22.36 -29.09
CA TYR A 1082 -8.73 22.50 -28.55
C TYR A 1082 -8.27 21.25 -27.82
N LYS A 1083 -7.01 20.85 -28.05
CA LYS A 1083 -6.39 19.69 -27.42
C LYS A 1083 -5.53 20.12 -26.25
N TYR A 1084 -5.44 19.25 -25.25
CA TYR A 1084 -4.63 19.47 -24.04
C TYR A 1084 -3.63 18.34 -23.88
N SER A 1085 -2.44 18.67 -23.38
CA SER A 1085 -1.34 17.73 -23.17
C SER A 1085 -0.70 17.98 -21.81
N PRO A 1086 -1.15 17.32 -20.72
CA PRO A 1086 -0.36 17.27 -19.50
C PRO A 1086 0.94 16.50 -19.81
N GLY A 1087 2.06 17.21 -19.73
CA GLY A 1087 3.40 16.70 -20.02
C GLY A 1087 3.59 16.48 -21.52
N ASP A 1088 4.19 15.34 -21.89
CA ASP A 1088 4.48 15.01 -23.30
C ASP A 1088 3.39 14.19 -24.01
N THR A 1089 2.22 13.98 -23.38
CA THR A 1089 1.15 13.11 -23.93
C THR A 1089 -0.17 13.86 -24.17
N TRP A 1090 -0.72 13.72 -25.37
CA TRP A 1090 -2.01 14.32 -25.74
C TRP A 1090 -3.20 13.54 -25.17
N LEU A 1091 -4.14 14.23 -24.52
CA LEU A 1091 -5.37 13.62 -24.04
C LEU A 1091 -6.29 13.23 -25.20
N GLY A 1092 -6.94 12.06 -25.08
CA GLY A 1092 -7.95 11.61 -26.03
C GLY A 1092 -9.27 12.38 -25.89
N SER A 1093 -9.99 12.58 -26.99
CA SER A 1093 -11.33 13.17 -26.95
C SER A 1093 -12.42 12.11 -26.79
N SER A 1094 -13.45 12.42 -26.01
CA SER A 1094 -14.67 11.61 -25.87
C SER A 1094 -15.85 12.33 -26.53
N THR A 1095 -16.80 11.58 -27.07
CA THR A 1095 -17.97 12.12 -27.79
C THR A 1095 -19.27 12.09 -26.96
N CYS A 1096 -19.27 11.32 -25.88
CA CYS A 1096 -20.35 11.24 -24.90
C CYS A 1096 -19.80 10.73 -23.57
N GLU A 1097 -20.28 11.27 -22.45
CA GLU A 1097 -19.92 10.82 -21.11
C GLU A 1097 -21.15 10.68 -20.24
N LYS A 1098 -21.08 9.80 -19.24
CA LYS A 1098 -22.18 9.57 -18.29
C LYS A 1098 -21.75 10.02 -16.90
N ASP A 1099 -22.39 11.08 -16.41
CA ASP A 1099 -22.12 11.63 -15.09
C ASP A 1099 -23.39 11.72 -14.25
N LEU A 1100 -23.32 11.28 -12.99
CA LEU A 1100 -24.44 11.22 -12.03
C LEU A 1100 -25.76 10.66 -12.62
N GLY A 1101 -25.66 9.73 -13.57
CA GLY A 1101 -26.80 9.07 -14.21
C GLY A 1101 -27.38 9.80 -15.43
N VAL A 1102 -26.79 10.92 -15.85
CA VAL A 1102 -27.15 11.68 -17.05
C VAL A 1102 -26.10 11.44 -18.15
N VAL A 1103 -26.55 11.04 -19.33
CA VAL A 1103 -25.68 10.94 -20.51
C VAL A 1103 -25.60 12.31 -21.17
N VAL A 1104 -24.39 12.87 -21.27
CA VAL A 1104 -24.09 14.15 -21.91
C VAL A 1104 -23.32 13.88 -23.19
N ASP A 1105 -23.94 14.16 -24.34
CA ASP A 1105 -23.30 14.04 -25.66
C ASP A 1105 -22.85 15.39 -26.21
N HIS A 1106 -21.94 15.38 -27.18
CA HIS A 1106 -21.43 16.58 -27.86
C HIS A 1106 -22.53 17.41 -28.57
N LYS A 1107 -23.71 16.81 -28.84
CA LYS A 1107 -24.86 17.47 -29.48
C LYS A 1107 -25.77 18.16 -28.46
N LEU A 1108 -25.58 17.91 -27.17
CA LEU A 1108 -26.40 18.37 -26.05
C LEU A 1108 -27.88 18.02 -26.23
N ASN A 1109 -28.18 16.85 -26.83
CA ASN A 1109 -29.56 16.39 -27.02
C ASN A 1109 -29.94 15.33 -25.98
N MET A 1110 -31.13 15.48 -25.39
CA MET A 1110 -31.68 14.53 -24.42
C MET A 1110 -32.23 13.25 -25.04
N SER A 1111 -32.24 13.10 -26.38
CA SER A 1111 -32.85 11.97 -27.07
C SER A 1111 -32.31 10.61 -26.61
N GLN A 1112 -30.99 10.49 -26.37
CA GLN A 1112 -30.39 9.23 -25.90
C GLN A 1112 -30.77 8.89 -24.44
N GLN A 1113 -30.87 9.91 -23.59
CA GLN A 1113 -31.32 9.75 -22.20
C GLN A 1113 -32.80 9.32 -22.15
N CYS A 1114 -33.64 9.91 -23.00
CA CYS A 1114 -35.05 9.54 -23.14
C CYS A 1114 -35.23 8.12 -23.67
N ASP A 1115 -34.44 7.69 -24.67
CA ASP A 1115 -34.48 6.33 -25.19
C ASP A 1115 -34.06 5.29 -24.14
N ALA A 1116 -33.05 5.60 -23.32
CA ALA A 1116 -32.60 4.72 -22.24
C ALA A 1116 -33.67 4.59 -21.13
N ALA A 1117 -34.33 5.69 -20.78
CA ALA A 1117 -35.43 5.70 -19.82
C ALA A 1117 -36.66 4.92 -20.36
N ALA A 1118 -37.01 5.12 -21.64
CA ALA A 1118 -38.10 4.41 -22.31
C ALA A 1118 -37.85 2.90 -22.39
N LYS A 1119 -36.61 2.47 -22.68
CA LYS A 1119 -36.24 1.04 -22.66
C LYS A 1119 -36.38 0.41 -21.27
N ARG A 1120 -35.98 1.11 -20.21
CA ARG A 1120 -36.17 0.64 -18.83
C ARG A 1120 -37.65 0.57 -18.45
N ALA A 1121 -38.45 1.57 -18.81
CA ALA A 1121 -39.89 1.55 -18.59
C ALA A 1121 -40.56 0.38 -19.32
N ASN A 1122 -40.20 0.12 -20.57
CA ASN A 1122 -40.73 -1.00 -21.36
C ASN A 1122 -40.28 -2.37 -20.81
N ALA A 1123 -39.07 -2.48 -20.27
CA ALA A 1123 -38.61 -3.70 -19.61
C ALA A 1123 -39.43 -4.00 -18.34
N ILE A 1124 -39.71 -2.97 -17.53
CA ILE A 1124 -40.54 -3.09 -16.32
C ILE A 1124 -41.99 -3.42 -16.69
N LEU A 1125 -42.55 -2.76 -17.72
CA LEU A 1125 -43.89 -3.07 -18.24
C LEU A 1125 -43.99 -4.52 -18.72
N GLY A 1126 -42.94 -5.02 -19.37
CA GLY A 1126 -42.84 -6.42 -19.80
C GLY A 1126 -42.67 -7.43 -18.64
N CYS A 1127 -42.17 -7.00 -17.48
CA CYS A 1127 -42.15 -7.80 -16.26
C CYS A 1127 -43.53 -7.83 -15.59
N ILE A 1128 -44.24 -6.70 -15.56
CA ILE A 1128 -45.59 -6.58 -14.99
C ILE A 1128 -46.60 -7.40 -15.81
N ASN A 1129 -46.56 -7.31 -17.14
CA ASN A 1129 -47.44 -8.11 -18.01
C ASN A 1129 -47.20 -9.63 -17.90
N ARG A 1130 -46.02 -10.07 -17.42
CA ARG A 1130 -45.71 -11.49 -17.20
C ARG A 1130 -46.07 -11.99 -15.80
N SER A 1131 -46.42 -11.10 -14.87
CA SER A 1131 -46.68 -11.43 -13.47
C SER A 1131 -48.13 -11.22 -13.03
N VAL A 1132 -48.99 -10.65 -13.88
CA VAL A 1132 -50.43 -10.51 -13.60
C VAL A 1132 -51.23 -11.51 -14.44
N VAL A 1133 -51.66 -12.61 -13.80
CA VAL A 1133 -52.72 -13.49 -14.31
C VAL A 1133 -54.05 -12.94 -13.78
N SER A 1134 -54.92 -12.46 -14.66
CA SER A 1134 -56.29 -12.09 -14.31
C SER A 1134 -57.09 -13.36 -13.97
N LYS A 1135 -57.56 -13.48 -12.73
CA LYS A 1135 -58.67 -14.39 -12.38
C LYS A 1135 -59.96 -13.79 -12.92
N SER A 1136 -60.51 -14.40 -13.97
CA SER A 1136 -61.94 -14.32 -14.33
C SER A 1136 -62.68 -15.51 -13.75
#